data_AF-A0A8J5QJB9-F1
#
_entry.id   AF-A0A8J5QJB9-F1
#
_cell.length_a   1.000
_cell.length_b   1.000
_cell.length_c   1.000
_cell.angle_alpha   90.00
_cell.angle_beta   90.00
_cell.angle_gamma   90.00
#
_symmetry.space_group_name_H-M   'P 1'
#
loop_
_entity.id
_entity.type
_entity.pdbx_description
1 polymer ?
#
loop_
_entity_poly.entity_id
_entity_poly.type
_entity_poly.pdbx_seq_one_letter_code
_entity_poly.pdbx_strand_id
1 'polypeptide(L)'
;MPRRSDRIHDLARGRVRMSMNKLNLFNLYKKTPLQVAGKTHYQQKYYSKQDARSYHGEHIQERRFKAMYNPSRKSFAQLDASLKGGPVKETPLSLQSFALLEKRLEIALFRAMFASSVRQARQFIMSGNVKVNGVVIKHCSYPLQSGDIFSVNPVKVLYALGKAKPGLEQALEVDQQQIQSWNQYVEQFKANPQDELAKARANPDDFHSSAVLEELKNRLSIVRNTINSRQDEVTLESIFVDILDTAKKATETVGAEGAGKVNKETFAGSTQRLSRFSVYEKLAKANHPLLDKFDTEEVTAFLANTAEKSDNEKALLRSIRDYLTDIQKAEWAKIRKDPEFGGYQASELANNLQPVEELDKDQVLENESSAKIDLPWQKGIFGRQDPTKPYFTPWKPRGFLGCFAILPHHIEISFETCHAVYLRDPIARPGHSEVITPFDESVHERAHMYYRRKVPRWETEEWCTKLSELLVIGLKNTKDEIRIVDACTGTGCIPLLLNHELSQAGFKTDIHGFDVSGKAYDLAMENLSRVHGQADGNVTFQLGDVFNARVLEQIGVTKPVDLITANPPYIPIEEYEKPLYHQGIERSVKLYEPKLALVGDWEFYYNLLEHVVLPSHAKGFVFELGYQEQADFVHKYLKDNPFWQVGSRDDSRQNIRCVIGWKKGTDYEILQKLCDFIY
;
A
#
# COMPACT_ATOMS: atom_id res chain seq x y z
N MET A 1 -0.16 -1.62 27.26
CA MET A 1 0.70 -2.54 26.49
C MET A 1 0.05 -2.88 25.15
N PRO A 2 0.80 -3.04 24.05
CA PRO A 2 0.25 -3.51 22.77
C PRO A 2 -0.20 -4.97 22.86
N ARG A 3 -0.99 -5.42 21.88
CA ARG A 3 -1.37 -6.83 21.76
C ARG A 3 -0.11 -7.68 21.50
N ARG A 4 0.10 -8.73 22.32
CA ARG A 4 1.14 -9.75 22.08
C ARG A 4 0.85 -10.48 20.78
N SER A 5 1.90 -10.92 20.11
CA SER A 5 1.84 -11.33 18.72
C SER A 5 2.57 -12.64 18.50
N ASP A 6 1.92 -13.72 18.90
CA ASP A 6 2.39 -15.06 18.58
C ASP A 6 1.95 -15.40 17.15
N ARG A 7 2.89 -15.88 16.33
CA ARG A 7 2.64 -16.34 14.95
C ARG A 7 2.00 -15.28 14.03
N ILE A 8 2.65 -14.11 13.92
CA ILE A 8 2.18 -12.97 13.08
C ILE A 8 2.01 -13.34 11.60
N HIS A 9 3.00 -14.06 11.07
CA HIS A 9 3.11 -14.45 9.65
C HIS A 9 2.75 -15.91 9.41
N ASP A 10 1.82 -16.45 10.21
CA ASP A 10 1.32 -17.81 10.05
C ASP A 10 0.74 -18.02 8.65
N LEU A 11 1.24 -19.04 7.96
CA LEU A 11 0.81 -19.39 6.61
C LEU A 11 -0.57 -20.05 6.63
N ALA A 12 -0.92 -20.82 7.65
CA ALA A 12 -2.22 -21.49 7.73
C ALA A 12 -3.35 -20.47 7.86
N ARG A 13 -3.12 -19.39 8.62
CA ARG A 13 -4.11 -18.32 8.84
C ARG A 13 -4.21 -17.33 7.68
N GLY A 14 -3.18 -17.23 6.82
CA GLY A 14 -3.20 -16.37 5.63
C GLY A 14 -3.53 -14.90 5.93
N ARG A 15 -3.02 -14.35 7.04
CA ARG A 15 -3.29 -12.95 7.43
C ARG A 15 -2.25 -12.02 6.83
N VAL A 16 -2.72 -10.93 6.24
CA VAL A 16 -1.88 -9.88 5.66
C VAL A 16 -1.63 -8.80 6.70
N ARG A 17 -0.37 -8.38 6.83
CA ARG A 17 0.13 -7.44 7.85
C ARG A 17 0.81 -6.23 7.22
N MET A 18 0.94 -5.15 7.97
CA MET A 18 1.77 -3.99 7.60
C MET A 18 3.26 -4.29 7.85
N SER A 19 3.84 -5.14 7.00
CA SER A 19 5.24 -5.58 7.08
C SER A 19 5.81 -6.03 5.73
N MET A 20 7.08 -5.74 5.48
CA MET A 20 7.83 -6.15 4.29
C MET A 20 8.51 -7.53 4.50
N ASN A 21 7.78 -8.49 5.07
CA ASN A 21 8.29 -9.84 5.33
C ASN A 21 7.96 -10.77 4.13
N LYS A 22 8.88 -11.66 3.76
CA LYS A 22 8.68 -12.66 2.69
C LYS A 22 7.44 -13.55 2.91
N LEU A 23 7.17 -13.96 4.15
CA LEU A 23 6.00 -14.77 4.50
C LEU A 23 4.70 -13.94 4.41
N ASN A 24 4.79 -12.64 4.72
CA ASN A 24 3.67 -11.73 4.56
C ASN A 24 3.37 -11.50 3.08
N LEU A 25 4.39 -11.39 2.23
CA LEU A 25 4.23 -11.30 0.78
C LEU A 25 3.55 -12.55 0.24
N PHE A 26 3.98 -13.73 0.67
CA PHE A 26 3.34 -14.98 0.26
C PHE A 26 1.87 -15.04 0.72
N ASN A 27 1.57 -14.60 1.95
CA ASN A 27 0.19 -14.48 2.43
C ASN A 27 -0.64 -13.48 1.63
N LEU A 28 -0.05 -12.36 1.18
CA LEU A 28 -0.71 -11.40 0.30
C LEU A 28 -0.96 -12.01 -1.09
N TYR A 29 0.04 -12.66 -1.67
CA TYR A 29 -0.02 -13.27 -2.99
C TYR A 29 -1.11 -14.35 -3.10
N LYS A 30 -1.20 -15.23 -2.11
CA LYS A 30 -2.19 -16.31 -2.09
C LYS A 30 -3.58 -15.90 -1.59
N LYS A 31 -3.76 -14.66 -1.14
CA LYS A 31 -4.98 -14.22 -0.46
C LYS A 31 -6.12 -14.21 -1.47
N THR A 32 -7.11 -15.07 -1.27
CA THR A 32 -8.35 -15.03 -2.04
C THR A 32 -9.33 -14.02 -1.45
N PRO A 33 -10.19 -13.40 -2.29
CA PRO A 33 -11.31 -12.60 -1.80
C PRO A 33 -12.18 -13.40 -0.83
N LEU A 34 -12.77 -12.71 0.14
CA LEU A 34 -13.62 -13.35 1.15
C LEU A 34 -14.85 -13.96 0.47
N GLN A 35 -14.95 -15.30 0.44
CA GLN A 35 -16.14 -15.98 -0.06
C GLN A 35 -17.34 -15.67 0.85
N VAL A 36 -18.40 -15.11 0.28
CA VAL A 36 -19.59 -14.65 1.01
C VAL A 36 -20.69 -15.73 1.02
N ALA A 37 -20.75 -16.54 -0.03
CA ALA A 37 -21.74 -17.62 -0.17
C ALA A 37 -21.65 -18.62 1.00
N GLY A 38 -22.81 -19.01 1.53
CA GLY A 38 -22.91 -19.95 2.65
C GLY A 38 -22.54 -19.38 4.01
N LYS A 39 -22.34 -18.06 4.15
CA LYS A 39 -22.02 -17.40 5.43
C LYS A 39 -23.13 -16.46 5.87
N THR A 40 -23.48 -16.52 7.15
CA THR A 40 -24.42 -15.57 7.76
C THR A 40 -23.86 -14.15 7.74
N HIS A 41 -24.74 -13.15 7.79
CA HIS A 41 -24.32 -11.76 7.79
C HIS A 41 -23.35 -11.43 8.94
N TYR A 42 -23.55 -12.02 10.13
CA TYR A 42 -22.59 -11.89 11.24
C TYR A 42 -21.23 -12.51 10.91
N GLN A 43 -21.20 -13.71 10.35
CA GLN A 43 -19.95 -14.37 9.95
C GLN A 43 -19.19 -13.53 8.93
N GLN A 44 -19.89 -12.98 7.93
CA GLN A 44 -19.29 -12.09 6.94
C GLN A 44 -18.64 -10.87 7.61
N LYS A 45 -19.38 -10.16 8.48
CA LYS A 45 -18.86 -9.02 9.27
C LYS A 45 -17.64 -9.41 10.11
N TYR A 46 -17.71 -10.56 10.79
CA TYR A 46 -16.64 -11.03 11.65
C TYR A 46 -15.36 -11.36 10.87
N TYR A 47 -15.47 -12.07 9.75
CA TYR A 47 -14.31 -12.38 8.90
C TYR A 47 -13.70 -11.12 8.27
N SER A 48 -14.54 -10.22 7.76
CA SER A 48 -14.09 -8.92 7.22
C SER A 48 -13.37 -8.09 8.28
N LYS A 49 -13.91 -8.02 9.49
CA LYS A 49 -13.26 -7.38 10.63
C LYS A 49 -11.92 -8.05 10.96
N GLN A 50 -11.84 -9.38 10.95
CA GLN A 50 -10.60 -10.08 11.23
C GLN A 50 -9.51 -9.77 10.19
N ASP A 51 -9.86 -9.76 8.90
CA ASP A 51 -8.92 -9.44 7.83
C ASP A 51 -8.50 -7.97 7.86
N ALA A 52 -9.45 -7.04 7.91
CA ALA A 52 -9.16 -5.61 7.95
C ALA A 52 -8.26 -5.25 9.15
N ARG A 53 -8.59 -5.71 10.37
CA ARG A 53 -7.76 -5.49 11.58
C ARG A 53 -6.44 -6.23 11.58
N SER A 54 -6.32 -7.29 10.78
CA SER A 54 -5.06 -8.00 10.69
C SER A 54 -3.98 -7.14 10.02
N TYR A 55 -4.37 -6.29 9.08
CA TYR A 55 -3.52 -5.30 8.44
C TYR A 55 -3.53 -3.99 9.24
N HIS A 56 -4.71 -3.39 9.38
CA HIS A 56 -4.91 -2.08 10.01
C HIS A 56 -4.81 -2.17 11.52
N GLY A 57 -3.63 -1.84 12.09
CA GLY A 57 -3.45 -1.68 13.52
C GLY A 57 -3.44 -2.96 14.35
N GLU A 58 -2.84 -4.04 13.84
CA GLU A 58 -2.74 -5.36 14.51
C GLU A 58 -2.26 -5.28 15.98
N HIS A 59 -1.32 -4.39 16.27
CA HIS A 59 -0.74 -4.18 17.60
C HIS A 59 -1.68 -3.48 18.59
N ILE A 60 -2.77 -2.88 18.10
CA ILE A 60 -3.76 -2.17 18.91
C ILE A 60 -4.74 -3.19 19.50
N GLN A 61 -4.99 -3.11 20.81
CA GLN A 61 -6.01 -3.95 21.46
C GLN A 61 -7.41 -3.58 20.98
N GLU A 62 -8.31 -4.57 20.87
CA GLU A 62 -9.65 -4.38 20.34
C GLU A 62 -10.46 -3.33 21.11
N ARG A 63 -10.41 -3.35 22.45
CA ARG A 63 -11.07 -2.35 23.31
C ARG A 63 -10.60 -0.92 22.98
N ARG A 64 -9.29 -0.74 22.79
CA ARG A 64 -8.71 0.56 22.45
C ARG A 64 -9.06 0.99 21.03
N PHE A 65 -9.05 0.06 20.08
CA PHE A 65 -9.45 0.34 18.70
C PHE A 65 -10.91 0.80 18.64
N LYS A 66 -11.84 0.09 19.29
CA LYS A 66 -13.26 0.47 19.36
C LYS A 66 -13.48 1.86 19.98
N ALA A 67 -12.71 2.20 21.02
CA ALA A 67 -12.79 3.53 21.65
C ALA A 67 -12.30 4.66 20.74
N MET A 68 -11.39 4.37 19.80
CA MET A 68 -10.86 5.34 18.84
C MET A 68 -11.62 5.35 17.49
N TYR A 69 -12.50 4.38 17.26
CA TYR A 69 -13.19 4.23 15.99
C TYR A 69 -14.19 5.37 15.80
N ASN A 70 -14.10 6.07 14.67
CA ASN A 70 -15.03 7.13 14.30
C ASN A 70 -15.94 6.65 13.16
N PRO A 71 -17.26 6.63 13.35
CA PRO A 71 -18.20 6.32 12.26
C PRO A 71 -18.21 7.38 11.16
N SER A 72 -17.89 8.63 11.49
CA SER A 72 -17.83 9.74 10.51
C SER A 72 -16.63 9.56 9.59
N ARG A 73 -16.91 9.44 8.29
CA ARG A 73 -15.93 9.29 7.22
C ARG A 73 -15.75 10.63 6.52
N LYS A 74 -14.51 11.08 6.32
CA LYS A 74 -14.21 12.30 5.57
C LYS A 74 -14.11 11.99 4.07
N SER A 75 -14.72 12.82 3.24
CA SER A 75 -14.54 12.82 1.78
C SER A 75 -14.46 14.24 1.27
N PHE A 76 -14.00 14.39 0.03
CA PHE A 76 -13.98 15.66 -0.67
C PHE A 76 -14.79 15.54 -1.95
N ALA A 77 -15.70 16.48 -2.16
CA ALA A 77 -16.37 16.66 -3.43
C ALA A 77 -15.39 17.36 -4.39
N GLN A 78 -15.01 16.68 -5.48
CA GLN A 78 -14.36 17.35 -6.59
C GLN A 78 -15.43 18.15 -7.34
N LEU A 79 -15.42 19.47 -7.18
CA LEU A 79 -16.21 20.35 -8.02
C LEU A 79 -15.38 20.61 -9.28
N ASP A 80 -15.79 20.00 -10.40
CA ASP A 80 -15.19 20.36 -11.69
C ASP A 80 -15.64 21.78 -12.04
N ALA A 81 -14.67 22.69 -12.11
CA ALA A 81 -14.91 24.09 -12.48
C ALA A 81 -15.50 24.24 -13.89
N SER A 82 -15.38 23.20 -14.74
CA SER A 82 -15.96 23.20 -16.08
C SER A 82 -17.48 22.99 -16.10
N LEU A 83 -18.09 22.51 -15.00
CA LEU A 83 -19.51 22.12 -14.87
C LEU A 83 -20.02 21.16 -15.97
N LYS A 84 -19.13 20.56 -16.78
CA LYS A 84 -19.51 19.56 -17.77
C LYS A 84 -19.76 18.25 -17.06
N GLY A 85 -21.02 17.87 -16.94
CA GLY A 85 -21.46 16.61 -16.34
C GLY A 85 -20.96 15.40 -17.13
N GLY A 86 -19.74 14.95 -16.82
CA GLY A 86 -19.21 13.67 -17.28
C GLY A 86 -19.53 12.53 -16.30
N PRO A 87 -19.39 11.26 -16.72
CA PRO A 87 -19.51 10.12 -15.82
C PRO A 87 -18.37 10.15 -14.79
N VAL A 88 -18.70 10.45 -13.53
CA VAL A 88 -17.76 10.47 -12.41
C VAL A 88 -17.76 9.10 -11.73
N LYS A 89 -16.58 8.54 -11.46
CA LYS A 89 -16.46 7.28 -10.70
C LYS A 89 -16.96 7.48 -9.27
N GLU A 90 -17.61 6.46 -8.71
CA GLU A 90 -18.07 6.50 -7.33
C GLU A 90 -16.89 6.71 -6.36
N THR A 91 -17.14 7.43 -5.27
CA THR A 91 -16.14 7.67 -4.23
C THR A 91 -16.19 6.51 -3.23
N PRO A 92 -15.11 5.72 -3.06
CA PRO A 92 -15.12 4.54 -2.20
C PRO A 92 -15.01 4.94 -0.72
N LEU A 93 -16.12 5.39 -0.14
CA LEU A 93 -16.18 5.89 1.23
C LEU A 93 -15.84 4.79 2.25
N SER A 94 -16.17 3.53 1.97
CA SER A 94 -15.93 2.43 2.91
C SER A 94 -14.46 2.28 3.28
N LEU A 95 -13.54 2.53 2.34
CA LEU A 95 -12.10 2.42 2.53
C LEU A 95 -11.54 3.41 3.56
N GLN A 96 -12.29 4.46 3.90
CA GLN A 96 -11.92 5.44 4.94
C GLN A 96 -12.13 4.92 6.37
N SER A 97 -12.66 3.72 6.55
CA SER A 97 -12.94 3.12 7.87
C SER A 97 -11.73 3.07 8.82
N PHE A 98 -10.51 3.04 8.28
CA PHE A 98 -9.28 2.99 9.07
C PHE A 98 -8.38 4.23 8.90
N ALA A 99 -8.88 5.30 8.26
CA ALA A 99 -8.09 6.51 7.95
C ALA A 99 -7.48 7.16 9.19
N LEU A 100 -8.19 7.16 10.32
CA LEU A 100 -7.70 7.70 11.60
C LEU A 100 -6.43 7.02 12.11
N LEU A 101 -6.14 5.78 11.69
CA LEU A 101 -4.93 5.10 12.07
C LEU A 101 -3.70 5.69 11.37
N GLU A 102 -3.84 6.21 10.15
CA GLU A 102 -2.73 6.81 9.38
C GLU A 102 -2.18 8.07 10.06
N LYS A 103 -2.98 8.76 10.87
CA LYS A 103 -2.57 9.91 11.70
C LYS A 103 -1.52 9.55 12.77
N ARG A 104 -1.36 8.27 13.10
CA ARG A 104 -0.45 7.83 14.16
C ARG A 104 0.98 7.78 13.64
N LEU A 105 1.92 8.38 14.39
CA LEU A 105 3.34 8.46 14.02
C LEU A 105 3.95 7.12 13.59
N GLU A 106 3.63 6.05 14.31
CA GLU A 106 4.12 4.69 13.99
C GLU A 106 3.64 4.14 12.64
N ILE A 107 2.46 4.56 12.17
CA ILE A 107 1.90 4.15 10.87
C ILE A 107 2.44 5.07 9.79
N ALA A 108 2.48 6.39 10.03
CA ALA A 108 3.08 7.35 9.11
C ALA A 108 4.56 7.01 8.79
N LEU A 109 5.35 6.59 9.79
CA LEU A 109 6.72 6.11 9.58
C LEU A 109 6.81 4.87 8.68
N PHE A 110 5.86 3.95 8.81
CA PHE A 110 5.78 2.77 7.95
C PHE A 110 5.35 3.16 6.52
N ARG A 111 4.39 4.08 6.37
CA ARG A 111 3.96 4.61 5.06
C ARG A 111 5.07 5.39 4.35
N ALA A 112 5.88 6.12 5.10
CA ALA A 112 7.07 6.80 4.60
C ALA A 112 8.23 5.85 4.23
N MET A 113 8.05 4.54 4.41
CA MET A 113 9.08 3.51 4.21
C MET A 113 10.34 3.70 5.07
N PHE A 114 10.26 4.43 6.18
CA PHE A 114 11.40 4.54 7.12
C PHE A 114 11.55 3.31 8.03
N ALA A 115 10.56 2.42 8.02
CA ALA A 115 10.59 1.14 8.74
C ALA A 115 10.00 0.01 7.89
N SER A 116 10.51 -1.21 8.07
CA SER A 116 10.02 -2.40 7.34
C SER A 116 8.68 -2.93 7.86
N SER A 117 8.24 -2.50 9.04
CA SER A 117 6.94 -2.86 9.61
C SER A 117 6.50 -1.84 10.65
N VAL A 118 5.20 -1.80 10.95
CA VAL A 118 4.66 -0.94 12.02
C VAL A 118 5.26 -1.29 13.39
N ARG A 119 5.55 -2.57 13.64
CA ARG A 119 6.21 -2.99 14.89
C ARG A 119 7.65 -2.48 14.99
N GLN A 120 8.40 -2.46 13.88
CA GLN A 120 9.73 -1.87 13.83
C GLN A 120 9.68 -0.35 13.98
N ALA A 121 8.73 0.33 13.33
CA ALA A 121 8.52 1.76 13.50
C ALA A 121 8.30 2.13 14.98
N ARG A 122 7.48 1.34 15.68
CA ARG A 122 7.27 1.51 17.13
C ARG A 122 8.57 1.37 17.93
N GLN A 123 9.41 0.39 17.61
CA GLN A 123 10.72 0.21 18.25
C GLN A 123 11.64 1.42 18.00
N PHE A 124 11.64 1.98 16.79
CA PHE A 124 12.43 3.17 16.47
C PHE A 124 11.98 4.41 17.27
N ILE A 125 10.67 4.60 17.42
CA ILE A 125 10.11 5.66 18.26
C ILE A 125 10.50 5.44 19.72
N MET A 126 10.29 4.23 20.27
CA MET A 126 10.59 3.94 21.68
C MET A 126 12.08 4.10 22.03
N SER A 127 12.97 3.79 21.08
CA SER A 127 14.41 3.97 21.23
C SER A 127 14.88 5.43 21.03
N GLY A 128 13.97 6.37 20.73
CA GLY A 128 14.30 7.79 20.57
C GLY A 128 14.99 8.14 19.26
N ASN A 129 14.84 7.32 18.21
CA ASN A 129 15.44 7.56 16.90
C ASN A 129 14.56 8.40 15.96
N VAL A 130 13.43 8.91 16.45
CA VAL A 130 12.42 9.62 15.66
C VAL A 130 12.20 11.01 16.24
N LYS A 131 12.21 12.02 15.37
CA LYS A 131 11.90 13.40 15.72
C LYS A 131 10.64 13.87 15.01
N VAL A 132 9.86 14.72 15.65
CA VAL A 132 8.75 15.47 15.05
C VAL A 132 8.99 16.94 15.35
N ASN A 133 9.05 17.78 14.31
CA ASN A 133 9.38 19.20 14.39
C ASN A 133 10.67 19.46 15.21
N GLY A 134 11.67 18.60 15.01
CA GLY A 134 12.96 18.66 15.74
C GLY A 134 12.96 18.01 17.13
N VAL A 135 11.80 17.72 17.72
CA VAL A 135 11.68 17.15 19.07
C VAL A 135 11.65 15.62 19.03
N VAL A 136 12.46 14.97 19.86
CA VAL A 136 12.48 13.50 19.96
C VAL A 136 11.18 12.99 20.58
N ILE A 137 10.44 12.17 19.86
CA ILE A 137 9.19 11.57 20.33
C ILE A 137 9.43 10.11 20.70
N LYS A 138 9.07 9.73 21.94
CA LYS A 138 9.08 8.33 22.41
C LYS A 138 7.70 7.68 22.49
N HIS A 139 6.65 8.46 22.21
CA HIS A 139 5.27 7.99 22.26
C HIS A 139 4.80 7.53 20.88
N CYS A 140 4.64 6.22 20.68
CA CYS A 140 4.28 5.67 19.36
C CYS A 140 2.90 6.11 18.85
N SER A 141 1.96 6.36 19.77
CA SER A 141 0.59 6.75 19.42
C SER A 141 0.44 8.27 19.21
N TYR A 142 1.54 9.00 19.02
CA TYR A 142 1.51 10.44 18.81
C TYR A 142 0.71 10.75 17.53
N PRO A 143 -0.37 11.56 17.62
CA PRO A 143 -1.15 11.95 16.45
C PRO A 143 -0.46 13.11 15.73
N LEU A 144 -0.06 12.90 14.48
CA LEU A 144 0.50 13.95 13.62
C LEU A 144 -0.57 14.96 13.23
N GLN A 145 -0.21 16.22 13.06
CA GLN A 145 -1.07 17.24 12.47
C GLN A 145 -0.59 17.60 11.06
N SER A 146 -1.50 18.14 10.24
CA SER A 146 -1.14 18.65 8.92
C SER A 146 -0.03 19.69 9.04
N GLY A 147 1.07 19.50 8.30
CA GLY A 147 2.28 20.31 8.35
C GLY A 147 3.39 19.78 9.26
N ASP A 148 3.14 18.77 10.10
CA ASP A 148 4.18 18.19 10.95
C ASP A 148 5.28 17.52 10.11
N ILE A 149 6.53 17.82 10.44
CA ILE A 149 7.71 17.21 9.82
C ILE A 149 8.24 16.13 10.76
N PHE A 150 8.31 14.89 10.30
CA PHE A 150 8.90 13.79 11.06
C PHE A 150 10.13 13.22 10.36
N SER A 151 11.14 12.86 11.14
CA SER A 151 12.39 12.30 10.63
C SER A 151 12.92 11.16 11.47
N VAL A 152 13.72 10.30 10.84
CA VAL A 152 14.32 9.11 11.46
C VAL A 152 15.83 9.16 11.27
N ASN A 153 16.58 8.62 12.25
CA ASN A 153 18.01 8.40 12.09
C ASN A 153 18.30 7.59 10.80
N PRO A 154 19.09 8.12 9.84
CA PRO A 154 19.36 7.47 8.56
C PRO A 154 19.93 6.05 8.69
N VAL A 155 20.75 5.79 9.71
CA VAL A 155 21.33 4.46 9.97
C VAL A 155 20.23 3.42 10.24
N LYS A 156 19.15 3.82 10.91
CA LYS A 156 18.00 2.95 11.19
C LYS A 156 17.14 2.71 9.95
N VAL A 157 16.99 3.71 9.08
CA VAL A 157 16.27 3.57 7.80
C VAL A 157 17.03 2.62 6.87
N LEU A 158 18.34 2.81 6.72
CA LEU A 158 19.21 1.91 5.96
C LEU A 158 19.17 0.47 6.50
N TYR A 159 19.11 0.30 7.83
CA TYR A 159 18.89 -1.01 8.45
C TYR A 159 17.52 -1.62 8.15
N ALA A 160 16.46 -0.81 8.16
CA ALA A 160 15.10 -1.30 7.90
C ALA A 160 14.91 -1.74 6.45
N LEU A 161 15.34 -0.88 5.51
CA LEU A 161 15.18 -1.06 4.08
C LEU A 161 16.30 -1.87 3.43
N GLY A 162 17.42 -2.09 4.13
CA GLY A 162 18.55 -2.85 3.63
C GLY A 162 18.38 -4.36 3.75
N LYS A 163 19.16 -5.10 2.96
CA LYS A 163 19.37 -6.54 3.15
C LYS A 163 19.96 -6.79 4.55
N ALA A 164 19.56 -7.90 5.16
CA ALA A 164 20.07 -8.29 6.46
C ALA A 164 21.58 -8.55 6.40
N LYS A 165 22.32 -8.05 7.40
CA LYS A 165 23.74 -8.33 7.57
C LYS A 165 23.93 -9.81 7.96
N PRO A 166 24.71 -10.59 7.20
CA PRO A 166 24.97 -11.99 7.54
C PRO A 166 25.85 -12.11 8.79
N GLY A 167 25.73 -13.26 9.47
CA GLY A 167 26.73 -13.68 10.45
C GLY A 167 28.09 -13.87 9.79
N LEU A 168 29.18 -13.84 10.56
CA LEU A 168 30.53 -13.96 10.00
C LEU A 168 30.72 -15.32 9.31
N GLU A 169 30.37 -16.43 9.98
CA GLU A 169 30.43 -17.78 9.41
C GLU A 169 29.64 -17.91 8.11
N GLN A 170 28.39 -17.44 8.11
CA GLN A 170 27.52 -17.46 6.92
C GLN A 170 28.08 -16.65 5.76
N ALA A 171 28.76 -15.53 6.05
CA ALA A 171 29.40 -14.73 5.01
C ALA A 171 30.60 -15.49 4.41
N LEU A 172 31.43 -16.11 5.25
CA LEU A 172 32.59 -16.89 4.81
C LEU A 172 32.22 -18.14 4.01
N GLU A 173 31.12 -18.81 4.37
CA GLU A 173 30.59 -19.93 3.57
C GLU A 173 30.20 -19.48 2.15
N VAL A 174 29.55 -18.32 2.03
CA VAL A 174 29.18 -17.74 0.73
C VAL A 174 30.42 -17.32 -0.04
N ASP A 175 31.39 -16.69 0.62
CA ASP A 175 32.65 -16.27 -0.02
C ASP A 175 33.44 -17.46 -0.56
N GLN A 176 33.55 -18.55 0.20
CA GLN A 176 34.22 -19.76 -0.26
C GLN A 176 33.54 -20.36 -1.50
N GLN A 177 32.20 -20.41 -1.52
CA GLN A 177 31.45 -20.88 -2.69
C GLN A 177 31.67 -19.97 -3.91
N GLN A 178 31.72 -18.65 -3.71
CA GLN A 178 32.00 -17.70 -4.78
C GLN A 178 33.42 -17.84 -5.33
N ILE A 179 34.43 -17.99 -4.48
CA ILE A 179 35.83 -18.20 -4.88
C ILE A 179 35.97 -19.50 -5.67
N GLN A 180 35.37 -20.60 -5.18
CA GLN A 180 35.38 -21.89 -5.89
C GLN A 180 34.72 -21.77 -7.27
N SER A 181 33.56 -21.12 -7.35
CA SER A 181 32.88 -20.91 -8.63
C SER A 181 33.68 -20.01 -9.58
N TRP A 182 34.35 -18.97 -9.07
CA TRP A 182 35.20 -18.08 -9.86
C TRP A 182 36.43 -18.82 -10.40
N ASN A 183 37.12 -19.58 -9.56
CA ASN A 183 38.31 -20.33 -9.97
C ASN A 183 37.96 -21.37 -11.05
N GLN A 184 36.83 -22.07 -10.90
CA GLN A 184 36.31 -22.96 -11.93
C GLN A 184 35.99 -22.22 -13.24
N TYR A 185 35.40 -21.02 -13.15
CA TYR A 185 35.12 -20.19 -14.32
C TYR A 185 36.42 -19.74 -15.02
N VAL A 186 37.42 -19.28 -14.26
CA VAL A 186 38.72 -18.85 -14.80
C VAL A 186 39.43 -20.02 -15.49
N GLU A 187 39.40 -21.22 -14.92
CA GLU A 187 39.93 -22.43 -15.56
C GLU A 187 39.22 -22.74 -16.89
N GLN A 188 37.88 -22.68 -16.91
CA GLN A 188 37.09 -22.90 -18.12
C GLN A 188 37.36 -21.83 -19.19
N PHE A 189 37.47 -20.57 -18.77
CA PHE A 189 37.76 -19.44 -19.65
C PHE A 189 39.16 -19.56 -20.26
N LYS A 190 40.15 -20.03 -19.50
CA LYS A 190 41.50 -20.30 -20.00
C LYS A 190 41.54 -21.47 -20.98
N ALA A 191 40.70 -22.49 -20.78
CA ALA A 191 40.59 -23.62 -21.69
C ALA A 191 39.97 -23.24 -23.05
N ASN A 192 38.84 -22.53 -23.04
CA ASN A 192 38.11 -22.13 -24.25
C ASN A 192 37.66 -20.65 -24.22
N PRO A 193 38.57 -19.68 -24.50
CA PRO A 193 38.27 -18.26 -24.33
C PRO A 193 37.17 -17.72 -25.26
N GLN A 194 37.07 -18.24 -26.48
CA GLN A 194 36.12 -17.73 -27.47
C GLN A 194 34.66 -18.09 -27.14
N ASP A 195 34.44 -19.32 -26.68
CA ASP A 195 33.10 -19.82 -26.33
C ASP A 195 32.57 -19.15 -25.07
N GLU A 196 33.42 -19.00 -24.05
CA GLU A 196 33.02 -18.32 -22.81
C GLU A 196 32.78 -16.82 -23.04
N LEU A 197 33.54 -16.18 -23.94
CA LEU A 197 33.27 -14.81 -24.35
C LEU A 197 31.92 -14.67 -25.08
N ALA A 198 31.55 -15.65 -25.90
CA ALA A 198 30.25 -15.68 -26.57
C ALA A 198 29.10 -15.87 -25.56
N LYS A 199 29.27 -16.77 -24.57
CA LYS A 199 28.32 -16.96 -23.47
C LYS A 199 28.17 -15.70 -22.62
N ALA A 200 29.28 -15.04 -22.30
CA ALA A 200 29.26 -13.79 -21.53
C ALA A 200 28.50 -12.67 -22.25
N ARG A 201 28.60 -12.61 -23.59
CA ARG A 201 27.81 -11.68 -24.41
C ARG A 201 26.33 -12.06 -24.46
N ALA A 202 25.99 -13.34 -24.41
CA ALA A 202 24.60 -13.81 -24.43
C ALA A 202 23.87 -13.55 -23.12
N ASN A 203 24.56 -13.70 -21.98
CA ASN A 203 24.01 -13.49 -20.63
C ASN A 203 24.81 -12.43 -19.85
N PRO A 204 24.66 -11.14 -20.17
CA PRO A 204 25.45 -10.07 -19.54
C PRO A 204 25.15 -9.85 -18.05
N ASP A 205 24.00 -10.32 -17.56
CA ASP A 205 23.56 -10.16 -16.17
C ASP A 205 24.17 -11.20 -15.21
N ASP A 206 24.81 -12.25 -15.74
CA ASP A 206 25.54 -13.21 -14.92
C ASP A 206 26.81 -12.58 -14.34
N PHE A 207 27.12 -12.90 -13.09
CA PHE A 207 28.18 -12.17 -12.36
C PHE A 207 29.58 -12.41 -12.97
N HIS A 208 29.85 -13.62 -13.47
CA HIS A 208 31.10 -13.93 -14.20
C HIS A 208 31.18 -13.14 -15.51
N SER A 209 30.07 -13.13 -16.24
CA SER A 209 29.94 -12.46 -17.54
C SER A 209 30.07 -10.94 -17.41
N SER A 210 29.46 -10.35 -16.38
CA SER A 210 29.51 -8.91 -16.11
C SER A 210 30.93 -8.42 -15.83
N ALA A 211 31.72 -9.16 -15.05
CA ALA A 211 33.10 -8.85 -14.73
C ALA A 211 33.99 -8.82 -15.98
N VAL A 212 33.85 -9.85 -16.83
CA VAL A 212 34.57 -9.94 -18.10
C VAL A 212 34.21 -8.80 -19.04
N LEU A 213 32.92 -8.45 -19.13
CA LEU A 213 32.44 -7.34 -19.96
C LEU A 213 32.90 -5.97 -19.46
N GLU A 214 33.05 -5.79 -18.14
CA GLU A 214 33.56 -4.55 -17.55
C GLU A 214 35.06 -4.37 -17.84
N GLU A 215 35.86 -5.42 -17.70
CA GLU A 215 37.28 -5.41 -18.08
C GLU A 215 37.47 -5.08 -19.58
N LEU A 216 36.63 -5.68 -20.43
CA LEU A 216 36.58 -5.35 -21.86
C LEU A 216 36.28 -3.88 -22.12
N LYS A 217 35.28 -3.31 -21.44
CA LYS A 217 34.90 -1.90 -21.59
C LYS A 217 36.03 -0.97 -21.13
N ASN A 218 36.67 -1.28 -20.00
CA ASN A 218 37.79 -0.51 -19.48
C ASN A 218 38.94 -0.50 -20.49
N ARG A 219 39.31 -1.65 -21.06
CA ARG A 219 40.37 -1.70 -22.09
C ARG A 219 39.97 -1.02 -23.39
N LEU A 220 38.74 -1.18 -23.86
CA LEU A 220 38.24 -0.45 -25.03
C LEU A 220 38.27 1.07 -24.79
N SER A 221 38.05 1.54 -23.56
CA SER A 221 38.18 2.95 -23.22
C SER A 221 39.63 3.43 -23.28
N ILE A 222 40.59 2.63 -22.81
CA ILE A 222 42.03 2.92 -22.91
C ILE A 222 42.44 3.00 -24.38
N VAL A 223 42.06 2.01 -25.19
CA VAL A 223 42.34 2.00 -26.64
C VAL A 223 41.73 3.23 -27.32
N ARG A 224 40.48 3.57 -27.00
CA ARG A 224 39.83 4.78 -27.51
C ARG A 224 40.57 6.05 -27.09
N ASN A 225 41.02 6.15 -25.84
CA ASN A 225 41.78 7.30 -25.36
C ASN A 225 43.14 7.42 -26.08
N THR A 226 43.82 6.31 -26.33
CA THR A 226 45.06 6.29 -27.11
C THR A 226 44.81 6.70 -28.56
N ILE A 227 43.72 6.23 -29.18
CA ILE A 227 43.31 6.66 -30.52
C ILE A 227 43.03 8.17 -30.55
N ASN A 228 42.29 8.69 -29.57
CA ASN A 228 41.98 10.11 -29.47
C ASN A 228 43.27 10.94 -29.30
N SER A 229 44.19 10.51 -28.43
CA SER A 229 45.50 11.16 -28.25
C SER A 229 46.29 11.22 -29.57
N ARG A 230 46.37 10.11 -30.32
CA ARG A 230 47.00 10.09 -31.64
C ARG A 230 46.26 10.96 -32.67
N GLN A 231 44.95 11.12 -32.55
CA GLN A 231 44.15 12.00 -33.41
C GLN A 231 44.34 13.48 -33.06
N ASP A 232 44.51 13.82 -31.78
CA ASP A 232 44.76 15.17 -31.30
C ASP A 232 46.15 15.70 -31.73
N GLU A 233 47.13 14.81 -31.92
CA GLU A 233 48.43 15.13 -32.53
C GLU A 233 48.31 15.53 -34.02
N VAL A 234 47.25 15.08 -34.70
CA VAL A 234 46.96 15.38 -36.11
C VAL A 234 46.04 16.59 -36.19
N THR A 235 46.63 17.78 -36.02
CA THR A 235 45.95 19.07 -36.15
C THR A 235 45.99 19.60 -37.59
N LEU A 236 45.18 20.60 -37.91
CA LEU A 236 45.20 21.22 -39.25
C LEU A 236 46.54 21.92 -39.49
N GLU A 237 47.11 22.47 -38.42
CA GLU A 237 48.41 23.12 -38.36
C GLU A 237 49.53 22.12 -38.66
N SER A 238 49.54 20.95 -38.02
CA SER A 238 50.59 19.95 -38.24
C SER A 238 50.54 19.37 -39.65
N ILE A 239 49.34 19.12 -40.19
CA ILE A 239 49.15 18.72 -41.59
C ILE A 239 49.64 19.81 -42.54
N PHE A 240 49.34 21.08 -42.24
CA PHE A 240 49.70 22.18 -43.13
C PHE A 240 51.22 22.43 -43.14
N VAL A 241 51.88 22.35 -41.97
CA VAL A 241 53.35 22.38 -41.86
C VAL A 241 53.98 21.21 -42.62
N ASP A 242 53.45 20.00 -42.50
CA ASP A 242 53.93 18.81 -43.22
C ASP A 242 53.84 18.96 -44.75
N ILE A 243 52.78 19.59 -45.26
CA ILE A 243 52.63 19.91 -46.69
C ILE A 243 53.70 20.91 -47.15
N LEU A 244 53.93 21.98 -46.37
CA LEU A 244 54.91 23.02 -46.70
C LEU A 244 56.35 22.49 -46.63
N ASP A 245 56.68 21.70 -45.61
CA ASP A 245 57.99 21.08 -45.44
C ASP A 245 58.29 20.06 -46.55
N THR A 246 57.31 19.22 -46.92
CA THR A 246 57.44 18.30 -48.05
C THR A 246 57.65 19.04 -49.38
N ALA A 247 56.97 20.16 -49.58
CA ALA A 247 57.14 20.99 -50.77
C ALA A 247 58.51 21.69 -50.82
N LYS A 248 59.01 22.17 -49.67
CA LYS A 248 60.33 22.77 -49.55
C LYS A 248 61.46 21.77 -49.81
N LYS A 249 61.38 20.58 -49.22
CA LYS A 249 62.34 19.49 -49.48
C LYS A 249 62.41 19.11 -50.96
N ALA A 250 61.27 19.09 -51.65
CA ALA A 250 61.19 18.77 -53.07
C ALA A 250 61.75 19.87 -54.00
N THR A 251 61.77 21.12 -53.54
CA THR A 251 62.36 22.24 -54.29
C THR A 251 63.87 22.35 -54.06
N GLU A 252 64.38 21.92 -52.89
CA GLU A 252 65.81 21.92 -52.55
C GLU A 252 66.60 20.73 -53.15
N THR A 253 65.96 19.59 -53.42
CA THR A 253 66.63 18.35 -53.86
C THR A 253 67.01 18.31 -55.35
N VAL A 254 66.54 19.24 -56.18
CA VAL A 254 66.85 19.28 -57.63
C VAL A 254 67.69 20.50 -57.95
N GLY A 255 69.01 20.37 -57.73
CA GLY A 255 70.01 21.31 -58.22
C GLY A 255 70.42 20.98 -59.66
N ALA A 256 70.46 22.02 -60.49
CA ALA A 256 71.00 22.09 -61.87
C ALA A 256 70.16 21.42 -62.99
N GLU A 257 69.71 22.27 -63.92
CA GLU A 257 69.00 21.99 -65.18
C GLU A 257 67.50 21.58 -65.07
N GLY A 258 66.66 22.61 -64.88
CA GLY A 258 65.21 22.55 -65.03
C GLY A 258 64.48 22.75 -63.70
N ALA A 259 63.75 23.87 -63.56
CA ALA A 259 62.99 24.20 -62.36
C ALA A 259 62.08 23.03 -61.93
N GLY A 260 62.41 22.38 -60.81
CA GLY A 260 61.63 21.32 -60.22
C GLY A 260 60.24 21.83 -59.84
N LYS A 261 59.25 21.59 -60.71
CA LYS A 261 57.86 21.87 -60.38
C LYS A 261 57.40 20.83 -59.36
N VAL A 262 57.04 21.26 -58.15
CA VAL A 262 56.22 20.45 -57.25
C VAL A 262 55.05 19.94 -58.06
N ASN A 263 54.93 18.62 -58.17
CA ASN A 263 53.95 17.95 -59.01
C ASN A 263 53.11 17.00 -58.14
N LYS A 264 52.11 16.34 -58.74
CA LYS A 264 51.23 15.43 -58.01
C LYS A 264 51.96 14.22 -57.41
N GLU A 265 53.17 13.92 -57.88
CA GLU A 265 54.00 12.80 -57.42
C GLU A 265 54.87 13.16 -56.22
N THR A 266 55.11 14.44 -55.95
CA THR A 266 55.83 14.93 -54.76
C THR A 266 55.21 14.44 -53.45
N PHE A 267 53.90 14.25 -53.43
CA PHE A 267 53.15 13.80 -52.25
C PHE A 267 52.81 12.30 -52.28
N ALA A 268 53.46 11.49 -53.12
CA ALA A 268 53.07 10.09 -53.38
C ALA A 268 53.05 9.17 -52.15
N GLY A 269 53.86 9.45 -51.13
CA GLY A 269 53.89 8.69 -49.86
C GLY A 269 52.88 9.14 -48.80
N SER A 270 52.12 10.21 -49.06
CA SER A 270 51.23 10.84 -48.08
C SER A 270 49.75 10.53 -48.30
N THR A 271 48.96 10.54 -47.22
CA THR A 271 47.51 10.25 -47.29
C THR A 271 46.79 11.41 -47.98
N GLN A 272 45.88 11.09 -48.91
CA GLN A 272 45.20 12.08 -49.77
C GLN A 272 46.18 13.00 -50.54
N ARG A 273 47.16 12.39 -51.24
CA ARG A 273 48.15 13.09 -52.08
C ARG A 273 47.59 14.19 -52.98
N LEU A 274 46.41 13.99 -53.57
CA LEU A 274 45.79 14.96 -54.49
C LEU A 274 45.28 16.19 -53.74
N SER A 275 44.66 16.01 -52.57
CA SER A 275 44.21 17.11 -51.70
C SER A 275 45.41 17.91 -51.18
N ARG A 276 46.48 17.22 -50.77
CA ARG A 276 47.74 17.85 -50.31
C ARG A 276 48.38 18.70 -51.41
N PHE A 277 48.43 18.17 -52.64
CA PHE A 277 48.89 18.91 -53.81
C PHE A 277 47.99 20.12 -54.14
N SER A 278 46.66 19.97 -54.03
CA SER A 278 45.72 21.08 -54.26
C SER A 278 45.86 22.22 -53.26
N VAL A 279 46.22 21.93 -52.00
CA VAL A 279 46.56 22.96 -51.00
C VAL A 279 47.80 23.76 -51.45
N TYR A 280 48.87 23.07 -51.83
CA TYR A 280 50.10 23.71 -52.32
C TYR A 280 49.84 24.51 -53.62
N GLU A 281 49.12 23.94 -54.58
CA GLU A 281 48.81 24.58 -55.87
C GLU A 281 48.03 25.89 -55.68
N LYS A 282 47.10 25.93 -54.72
CA LYS A 282 46.32 27.13 -54.41
C LYS A 282 47.17 28.22 -53.76
N LEU A 283 48.12 27.86 -52.90
CA LEU A 283 49.08 28.81 -52.32
C LEU A 283 50.05 29.35 -53.37
N ALA A 284 50.53 28.49 -54.27
CA ALA A 284 51.43 28.87 -55.35
C ALA A 284 50.75 29.81 -56.36
N LYS A 285 49.48 29.58 -56.71
CA LYS A 285 48.69 30.48 -57.57
C LYS A 285 48.42 31.84 -56.92
N ALA A 286 48.35 31.89 -55.60
CA ALA A 286 48.17 33.12 -54.83
C ALA A 286 49.48 33.85 -54.49
N ASN A 287 50.64 33.26 -54.84
CA ASN A 287 51.99 33.75 -54.52
C ASN A 287 52.15 34.11 -53.02
N HIS A 288 51.69 33.21 -52.14
CA HIS A 288 51.56 33.48 -50.72
C HIS A 288 52.93 33.42 -49.98
N PRO A 289 53.24 34.34 -49.03
CA PRO A 289 54.54 34.41 -48.33
C PRO A 289 54.95 33.14 -47.57
N LEU A 290 53.97 32.34 -47.14
CA LEU A 290 54.17 31.07 -46.41
C LEU A 290 54.89 29.99 -47.22
N LEU A 291 55.11 30.18 -48.52
CA LEU A 291 55.90 29.26 -49.34
C LEU A 291 57.42 29.44 -49.14
N ASP A 292 57.87 30.65 -48.78
CA ASP A 292 59.30 30.98 -48.68
C ASP A 292 59.81 30.93 -47.24
N LYS A 293 59.00 31.40 -46.28
CA LYS A 293 59.26 31.32 -44.83
C LYS A 293 57.98 30.91 -44.13
N PHE A 294 58.06 29.87 -43.33
CA PHE A 294 56.98 29.43 -42.46
C PHE A 294 57.56 28.97 -41.12
N ASP A 295 56.94 29.41 -40.04
CA ASP A 295 57.05 28.81 -38.71
C ASP A 295 55.67 28.33 -38.24
N THR A 296 55.63 27.46 -37.24
CA THR A 296 54.40 26.95 -36.61
C THR A 296 53.47 28.08 -36.16
N GLU A 297 54.02 29.18 -35.66
CA GLU A 297 53.26 30.39 -35.28
C GLU A 297 52.65 31.11 -36.48
N GLU A 298 53.34 31.18 -37.62
CA GLU A 298 52.84 31.85 -38.84
C GLU A 298 51.71 31.04 -39.49
N VAL A 299 51.82 29.71 -39.46
CA VAL A 299 50.78 28.79 -39.95
C VAL A 299 49.52 28.87 -39.08
N THR A 300 49.67 28.92 -37.75
CA THR A 300 48.53 29.07 -36.83
C THR A 300 47.84 30.43 -37.01
N ALA A 301 48.58 31.53 -37.18
CA ALA A 301 48.04 32.85 -37.48
C ALA A 301 47.30 32.89 -38.83
N PHE A 302 47.78 32.17 -39.84
CA PHE A 302 47.09 32.03 -41.10
C PHE A 302 45.79 31.22 -40.99
N LEU A 303 45.74 30.18 -40.17
CA LEU A 303 44.53 29.38 -39.96
C LEU A 303 43.51 30.02 -39.00
N ALA A 304 43.92 31.00 -38.19
CA ALA A 304 43.05 31.79 -37.32
C ALA A 304 42.08 32.68 -38.12
N ASN A 305 40.80 32.70 -37.76
CA ASN A 305 39.78 33.49 -38.46
C ASN A 305 39.74 34.93 -37.89
N THR A 306 40.69 35.78 -38.29
CA THR A 306 40.77 37.19 -37.86
C THR A 306 39.99 38.11 -38.79
N ALA A 307 39.35 39.14 -38.22
CA ALA A 307 38.50 40.10 -38.95
C ALA A 307 39.27 40.89 -40.03
N GLU A 308 40.60 41.00 -39.87
CA GLU A 308 41.52 41.83 -40.66
C GLU A 308 41.89 41.25 -42.05
N LYS A 309 41.46 40.03 -42.39
CA LYS A 309 41.78 39.40 -43.70
C LYS A 309 40.90 39.94 -44.83
N SER A 310 41.47 40.14 -46.02
CA SER A 310 40.73 40.54 -47.22
C SER A 310 39.74 39.46 -47.68
N ASP A 311 38.70 39.82 -48.44
CA ASP A 311 37.67 38.86 -48.89
C ASP A 311 38.25 37.74 -49.77
N ASN A 312 39.29 38.04 -50.55
CA ASN A 312 40.01 37.07 -51.36
C ASN A 312 40.84 36.09 -50.50
N GLU A 313 41.49 36.57 -49.44
CA GLU A 313 42.22 35.71 -48.48
C GLU A 313 41.26 34.84 -47.65
N LYS A 314 40.09 35.37 -47.28
CA LYS A 314 39.03 34.60 -46.62
C LYS A 314 38.51 33.46 -47.51
N ALA A 315 38.35 33.70 -48.82
CA ALA A 315 37.94 32.67 -49.78
C ALA A 315 39.04 31.60 -49.99
N LEU A 316 40.31 32.01 -50.07
CA LEU A 316 41.45 31.11 -50.16
C LEU A 316 41.59 30.24 -48.90
N LEU A 317 41.50 30.85 -47.72
CA LEU A 317 41.56 30.17 -46.42
C LEU A 317 40.45 29.14 -46.27
N ARG A 318 39.20 29.48 -46.62
CA ARG A 318 38.08 28.53 -46.59
C ARG A 318 38.38 27.31 -47.46
N SER A 319 38.81 27.53 -48.70
CA SER A 319 39.10 26.42 -49.60
C SER A 319 40.29 25.56 -49.13
N ILE A 320 41.34 26.15 -48.58
CA ILE A 320 42.48 25.41 -48.02
C ILE A 320 42.02 24.60 -46.79
N ARG A 321 41.22 25.21 -45.92
CA ARG A 321 40.67 24.55 -44.72
C ARG A 321 39.81 23.35 -45.08
N ASP A 322 39.03 23.41 -46.16
CA ASP A 322 38.23 22.26 -46.64
C ASP A 322 39.13 21.07 -47.00
N TYR A 323 40.19 21.29 -47.79
CA TYR A 323 41.14 20.23 -48.13
C TYR A 323 41.92 19.72 -46.91
N LEU A 324 42.37 20.60 -46.02
CA LEU A 324 43.06 20.20 -44.78
C LEU A 324 42.16 19.37 -43.87
N THR A 325 40.87 19.72 -43.77
CA THR A 325 39.88 18.98 -42.99
C THR A 325 39.62 17.60 -43.59
N ASP A 326 39.57 17.47 -44.91
CA ASP A 326 39.40 16.18 -45.58
C ASP A 326 40.63 15.28 -45.42
N ILE A 327 41.85 15.85 -45.46
CA ILE A 327 43.09 15.13 -45.17
C ILE A 327 43.09 14.65 -43.71
N GLN A 328 42.74 15.52 -42.76
CA GLN A 328 42.64 15.20 -41.34
C GLN A 328 41.67 14.03 -41.10
N LYS A 329 40.48 14.05 -41.70
CA LYS A 329 39.51 12.94 -41.59
C LYS A 329 40.08 11.62 -42.11
N ALA A 330 40.86 11.65 -43.18
CA ALA A 330 41.47 10.44 -43.74
C ALA A 330 42.62 9.89 -42.89
N GLU A 331 43.47 10.76 -42.34
CA GLU A 331 44.51 10.37 -41.38
C GLU A 331 43.88 9.79 -40.11
N TRP A 332 42.84 10.44 -39.56
CA TRP A 332 42.06 9.91 -38.44
C TRP A 332 41.38 8.57 -38.75
N ALA A 333 40.95 8.35 -39.99
CA ALA A 333 40.38 7.06 -40.43
C ALA A 333 41.45 5.97 -40.54
N LYS A 334 42.68 6.33 -40.92
CA LYS A 334 43.83 5.42 -40.96
C LYS A 334 44.27 5.01 -39.56
N ILE A 335 44.38 5.96 -38.62
CA ILE A 335 44.68 5.71 -37.20
C ILE A 335 43.66 4.74 -36.60
N ARG A 336 42.37 4.92 -36.91
CA ARG A 336 41.30 4.01 -36.43
C ARG A 336 41.37 2.59 -36.99
N LYS A 337 42.06 2.38 -38.11
CA LYS A 337 42.19 1.09 -38.79
C LYS A 337 43.55 0.42 -38.57
N ASP A 338 44.42 1.02 -37.77
CA ASP A 338 45.73 0.48 -37.47
C ASP A 338 45.61 -0.90 -36.78
N PRO A 339 46.27 -1.95 -37.29
CA PRO A 339 46.24 -3.28 -36.67
C PRO A 339 46.83 -3.31 -35.25
N GLU A 340 47.63 -2.33 -34.82
CA GLU A 340 47.99 -2.17 -33.40
C GLU A 340 46.77 -1.98 -32.48
N PHE A 341 45.66 -1.44 -33.03
CA PHE A 341 44.38 -1.25 -32.34
C PHE A 341 43.32 -2.25 -32.78
N GLY A 342 43.70 -3.20 -33.65
CA GLY A 342 42.80 -4.11 -34.35
C GLY A 342 42.54 -5.41 -33.58
N GLY A 343 41.32 -5.55 -33.04
CA GLY A 343 40.71 -6.84 -32.75
C GLY A 343 41.18 -7.51 -31.46
N TYR A 344 40.25 -7.60 -30.52
CA TYR A 344 40.47 -8.30 -29.25
C TYR A 344 40.74 -9.80 -29.45
N GLN A 345 41.92 -10.29 -29.04
CA GLN A 345 42.14 -11.72 -28.94
C GLN A 345 41.59 -12.22 -27.60
N ALA A 346 40.62 -13.12 -27.63
CA ALA A 346 40.04 -13.73 -26.42
C ALA A 346 41.11 -14.39 -25.52
N SER A 347 42.25 -14.81 -26.10
CA SER A 347 43.41 -15.34 -25.40
C SER A 347 44.10 -14.33 -24.47
N GLU A 348 44.19 -13.05 -24.85
CA GLU A 348 44.81 -12.03 -23.99
C GLU A 348 43.96 -11.75 -22.74
N LEU A 349 42.63 -11.80 -22.87
CA LEU A 349 41.70 -11.72 -21.74
C LEU A 349 41.94 -12.84 -20.74
N ALA A 350 42.04 -14.07 -21.26
CA ALA A 350 42.17 -15.26 -20.46
C ALA A 350 43.44 -15.23 -19.59
N ASN A 351 44.51 -14.62 -20.11
CA ASN A 351 45.75 -14.44 -19.37
C ASN A 351 45.66 -13.38 -18.27
N ASN A 352 44.82 -12.35 -18.44
CA ASN A 352 44.63 -11.31 -17.42
C ASN A 352 43.75 -11.80 -16.26
N LEU A 353 42.87 -12.78 -16.49
CA LEU A 353 42.03 -13.36 -15.45
C LEU A 353 42.86 -14.24 -14.50
N GLN A 354 42.93 -13.83 -13.24
CA GLN A 354 43.66 -14.55 -12.18
C GLN A 354 42.67 -15.26 -11.23
N PRO A 355 42.98 -16.50 -10.82
CA PRO A 355 42.26 -17.17 -9.75
C PRO A 355 42.54 -16.47 -8.41
N VAL A 356 41.63 -16.64 -7.46
CA VAL A 356 41.75 -16.09 -6.10
C VAL A 356 42.13 -17.22 -5.14
N GLU A 357 43.05 -16.94 -4.20
CA GLU A 357 43.47 -17.90 -3.18
C GLU A 357 42.30 -18.33 -2.30
N GLU A 358 42.33 -19.59 -1.84
CA GLU A 358 41.31 -20.09 -0.92
C GLU A 358 41.43 -19.42 0.45
N LEU A 359 40.28 -19.12 1.06
CA LEU A 359 40.20 -18.52 2.39
C LEU A 359 40.54 -19.53 3.49
N ASP A 360 41.47 -19.17 4.37
CA ASP A 360 41.63 -19.83 5.67
C ASP A 360 40.53 -19.34 6.63
N LYS A 361 39.56 -20.22 6.89
CA LYS A 361 38.40 -19.90 7.74
C LYS A 361 38.79 -19.62 9.18
N ASP A 362 39.74 -20.38 9.72
CA ASP A 362 40.06 -20.33 11.14
C ASP A 362 40.77 -19.00 11.46
N GLN A 363 41.68 -18.57 10.58
CA GLN A 363 42.36 -17.29 10.70
C GLN A 363 41.43 -16.07 10.58
N VAL A 364 40.39 -16.15 9.74
CA VAL A 364 39.44 -15.05 9.54
C VAL A 364 38.39 -14.97 10.66
N LEU A 365 38.05 -16.12 11.27
CA LEU A 365 37.19 -16.16 12.45
C LEU A 365 37.86 -15.52 13.67
N GLU A 366 39.19 -15.67 13.81
CA GLU A 366 39.96 -15.02 14.87
C GLU A 366 40.13 -13.50 14.63
N ASN A 367 40.30 -13.08 13.37
CA ASN A 367 40.42 -11.67 13.03
C ASN A 367 39.73 -11.33 11.71
N GLU A 368 38.57 -10.66 11.76
CA GLU A 368 37.79 -10.27 10.57
C GLU A 368 38.60 -9.39 9.58
N SER A 369 39.64 -8.70 10.05
CA SER A 369 40.49 -7.84 9.21
C SER A 369 41.57 -8.61 8.42
N SER A 370 41.78 -9.90 8.72
CA SER A 370 42.76 -10.74 8.01
C SER A 370 42.25 -11.20 6.64
N ALA A 371 40.93 -11.13 6.40
CA ALA A 371 40.31 -11.57 5.15
C ALA A 371 40.75 -10.71 3.96
N LYS A 372 41.50 -11.32 3.03
CA LYS A 372 41.86 -10.73 1.73
C LYS A 372 41.00 -11.36 0.65
N ILE A 373 39.87 -10.72 0.34
CA ILE A 373 38.96 -11.15 -0.73
C ILE A 373 38.95 -10.06 -1.79
N ASP A 374 39.43 -10.41 -2.98
CA ASP A 374 39.45 -9.54 -4.16
C ASP A 374 38.79 -10.27 -5.33
N LEU A 375 37.45 -10.27 -5.33
CA LEU A 375 36.64 -10.76 -6.44
C LEU A 375 36.23 -9.55 -7.31
N PRO A 376 36.02 -9.73 -8.63
CA PRO A 376 35.67 -8.61 -9.51
C PRO A 376 34.44 -7.80 -9.05
N TRP A 377 33.43 -8.47 -8.48
CA TRP A 377 32.19 -7.85 -7.98
C TRP A 377 32.19 -7.56 -6.47
N GLN A 378 33.23 -7.96 -5.74
CA GLN A 378 33.24 -7.88 -4.27
C GLN A 378 34.65 -7.66 -3.71
N LYS A 379 34.77 -6.59 -2.93
CA LYS A 379 35.97 -6.27 -2.15
C LYS A 379 35.68 -6.48 -0.67
N GLY A 380 36.40 -7.40 -0.03
CA GLY A 380 36.18 -7.81 1.36
C GLY A 380 35.07 -8.85 1.53
N ILE A 381 34.67 -9.09 2.77
CA ILE A 381 33.73 -10.17 3.16
C ILE A 381 32.29 -9.88 2.69
N PHE A 382 31.59 -10.92 2.23
CA PHE A 382 30.23 -10.79 1.68
C PHE A 382 29.27 -10.12 2.68
N GLY A 383 28.79 -8.94 2.31
CA GLY A 383 27.83 -8.18 3.12
C GLY A 383 28.39 -7.53 4.37
N ARG A 384 29.71 -7.55 4.55
CA ARG A 384 30.42 -7.07 5.75
C ARG A 384 31.64 -6.21 5.41
N GLN A 385 31.64 -5.55 4.26
CA GLN A 385 32.70 -4.62 3.86
C GLN A 385 32.98 -3.53 4.92
N ASP A 386 31.96 -3.06 5.64
CA ASP A 386 32.10 -2.22 6.83
C ASP A 386 31.40 -2.90 8.03
N PRO A 387 32.16 -3.58 8.91
CA PRO A 387 31.62 -4.30 10.05
C PRO A 387 30.98 -3.40 11.11
N THR A 388 31.30 -2.11 11.16
CA THR A 388 30.74 -1.18 12.15
C THR A 388 29.26 -0.89 11.87
N LYS A 389 28.82 -1.03 10.62
CA LYS A 389 27.46 -0.78 10.20
C LYS A 389 26.53 -1.96 10.51
N PRO A 390 25.25 -1.70 10.86
CA PRO A 390 24.30 -2.75 11.26
C PRO A 390 23.60 -3.45 10.08
N TYR A 391 23.84 -3.01 8.84
CA TYR A 391 23.19 -3.51 7.63
C TYR A 391 24.20 -4.11 6.65
N PHE A 392 23.70 -4.80 5.63
CA PHE A 392 24.54 -5.36 4.56
C PHE A 392 25.33 -4.26 3.85
N THR A 393 26.64 -4.44 3.69
CA THR A 393 27.54 -3.47 3.05
C THR A 393 28.25 -4.08 1.83
N PRO A 394 28.29 -3.40 0.66
CA PRO A 394 27.65 -2.11 0.35
C PRO A 394 26.12 -2.21 0.39
N TRP A 395 25.43 -1.10 0.70
CA TRP A 395 23.99 -1.14 0.96
C TRP A 395 23.22 -1.67 -0.26
N LYS A 396 22.41 -2.71 -0.02
CA LYS A 396 21.50 -3.28 -1.02
C LYS A 396 20.08 -3.28 -0.45
N PRO A 397 19.05 -3.03 -1.28
CA PRO A 397 17.67 -3.05 -0.81
C PRO A 397 17.28 -4.44 -0.30
N ARG A 398 16.33 -4.45 0.63
CA ARG A 398 15.71 -5.66 1.19
C ARG A 398 15.07 -6.48 0.07
N GLY A 399 15.16 -7.80 0.19
CA GLY A 399 14.47 -8.71 -0.73
C GLY A 399 12.96 -8.43 -0.78
N PHE A 400 12.41 -8.35 -1.98
CA PHE A 400 11.00 -8.06 -2.27
C PHE A 400 10.50 -6.67 -1.83
N LEU A 401 11.39 -5.69 -1.59
CA LEU A 401 10.99 -4.32 -1.27
C LEU A 401 10.05 -3.72 -2.33
N GLY A 402 10.31 -3.99 -3.62
CA GLY A 402 9.51 -3.49 -4.73
C GLY A 402 8.02 -3.86 -4.67
N CYS A 403 7.67 -5.01 -4.09
CA CYS A 403 6.27 -5.45 -3.95
C CYS A 403 5.47 -4.63 -2.91
N PHE A 404 6.17 -3.93 -2.02
CA PHE A 404 5.55 -3.15 -0.94
C PHE A 404 5.77 -1.64 -1.08
N ALA A 405 6.53 -1.21 -2.10
CA ALA A 405 6.88 0.18 -2.34
C ALA A 405 5.70 0.97 -2.92
N ILE A 406 4.72 1.27 -2.06
CA ILE A 406 3.53 2.07 -2.38
C ILE A 406 3.69 3.46 -1.74
N LEU A 407 3.86 4.49 -2.57
CA LEU A 407 4.02 5.86 -2.11
C LEU A 407 2.67 6.43 -1.61
N PRO A 408 2.58 6.95 -0.37
CA PRO A 408 1.35 7.56 0.14
C PRO A 408 1.11 8.96 -0.44
N HIS A 409 -0.15 9.30 -0.72
CA HIS A 409 -0.54 10.64 -1.21
C HIS A 409 -0.60 11.72 -0.13
N HIS A 410 -0.67 11.33 1.14
CA HIS A 410 -0.89 12.23 2.27
C HIS A 410 0.42 12.57 3.02
N ILE A 411 1.56 12.06 2.55
CA ILE A 411 2.88 12.27 3.12
C ILE A 411 3.86 12.57 1.98
N GLU A 412 4.59 13.67 2.09
CA GLU A 412 5.71 13.99 1.20
C GLU A 412 7.01 13.47 1.80
N ILE A 413 7.87 12.81 1.01
CA ILE A 413 9.02 12.05 1.54
C ILE A 413 10.32 12.47 0.84
N SER A 414 11.35 12.78 1.62
CA SER A 414 12.73 12.93 1.17
C SER A 414 13.58 11.77 1.73
N PHE A 415 13.96 10.84 0.87
CA PHE A 415 14.77 9.67 1.26
C PHE A 415 16.22 10.03 1.57
N GLU A 416 16.79 11.03 0.89
CA GLU A 416 18.18 11.49 1.10
C GLU A 416 18.41 11.90 2.55
N THR A 417 17.46 12.65 3.11
CA THR A 417 17.57 13.18 4.47
C THR A 417 16.79 12.35 5.49
N CYS A 418 16.00 11.36 5.06
CA CYS A 418 15.07 10.60 5.89
C CYS A 418 14.05 11.50 6.64
N HIS A 419 13.59 12.57 5.98
CA HIS A 419 12.52 13.46 6.45
C HIS A 419 11.24 13.22 5.66
N ALA A 420 10.10 13.42 6.32
CA ALA A 420 8.80 13.40 5.68
C ALA A 420 7.86 14.43 6.29
N VAL A 421 6.98 15.01 5.48
CA VAL A 421 5.99 16.00 5.87
C VAL A 421 4.62 15.35 5.83
N TYR A 422 3.90 15.38 6.95
CA TYR A 422 2.51 14.94 7.00
C TYR A 422 1.61 16.04 6.43
N LEU A 423 1.22 15.92 5.16
CA LEU A 423 0.51 16.98 4.46
C LEU A 423 -0.92 17.16 4.99
N ARG A 424 -1.64 16.04 5.19
CA ARG A 424 -3.06 16.02 5.57
C ARG A 424 -3.52 14.65 6.04
N ASP A 425 -4.71 14.59 6.63
CA ASP A 425 -5.42 13.33 6.85
C ASP A 425 -5.73 12.66 5.47
N PRO A 426 -5.62 11.32 5.34
CA PRO A 426 -6.03 10.62 4.12
C PRO A 426 -7.52 10.81 3.83
N ILE A 427 -7.86 10.93 2.55
CA ILE A 427 -9.24 11.17 2.09
C ILE A 427 -9.65 10.21 0.96
N ALA A 428 -10.96 10.10 0.72
CA ALA A 428 -11.51 9.45 -0.47
C ALA A 428 -11.87 10.48 -1.53
N ARG A 429 -11.59 10.14 -2.79
CA ARG A 429 -11.89 10.91 -4.01
C ARG A 429 -12.65 9.99 -4.99
N PRO A 430 -13.31 10.55 -6.01
CA PRO A 430 -13.87 9.74 -7.10
C PRO A 430 -12.88 8.70 -7.64
N GLY A 431 -13.22 7.41 -7.51
CA GLY A 431 -12.42 6.28 -8.00
C GLY A 431 -11.16 5.92 -7.20
N HIS A 432 -10.84 6.59 -6.08
CA HIS A 432 -9.64 6.29 -5.29
C HIS A 432 -9.76 6.66 -3.80
N SER A 433 -9.09 5.90 -2.93
CA SER A 433 -8.93 6.22 -1.50
C SER A 433 -7.45 6.27 -1.14
N GLU A 434 -7.04 7.30 -0.41
CA GLU A 434 -5.65 7.47 0.04
C GLU A 434 -5.26 6.54 1.19
N VAL A 435 -6.23 5.81 1.78
CA VAL A 435 -5.97 4.75 2.76
C VAL A 435 -5.45 3.52 2.03
N ILE A 436 -4.15 3.27 2.15
CA ILE A 436 -3.50 2.12 1.51
C ILE A 436 -3.93 0.82 2.22
N THR A 437 -4.62 -0.05 1.49
CA THR A 437 -5.16 -1.31 2.00
C THR A 437 -5.14 -2.40 0.94
N PRO A 438 -4.83 -3.66 1.30
CA PRO A 438 -4.83 -4.79 0.36
C PRO A 438 -6.23 -5.44 0.22
N PHE A 439 -7.29 -4.75 0.64
CA PHE A 439 -8.64 -5.31 0.74
C PHE A 439 -9.61 -4.43 -0.02
N ASP A 440 -10.58 -5.09 -0.65
CA ASP A 440 -11.64 -4.47 -1.41
C ASP A 440 -12.64 -3.68 -0.53
N GLU A 441 -13.39 -2.77 -1.15
CA GLU A 441 -14.46 -1.96 -0.56
C GLU A 441 -15.43 -2.81 0.25
N SER A 442 -15.84 -3.95 -0.30
CA SER A 442 -16.79 -4.87 0.30
C SER A 442 -16.32 -5.46 1.65
N VAL A 443 -15.01 -5.56 1.87
CA VAL A 443 -14.43 -5.98 3.16
C VAL A 443 -14.48 -4.83 4.17
N HIS A 444 -14.17 -3.61 3.71
CA HIS A 444 -14.19 -2.42 4.56
C HIS A 444 -15.60 -2.03 4.98
N GLU A 445 -16.57 -2.16 4.10
CA GLU A 445 -17.99 -1.92 4.39
C GLU A 445 -18.47 -2.83 5.53
N ARG A 446 -18.27 -4.14 5.41
CA ARG A 446 -18.63 -5.11 6.44
C ARG A 446 -17.86 -4.91 7.75
N ALA A 447 -16.58 -4.53 7.66
CA ALA A 447 -15.80 -4.18 8.85
C ALA A 447 -16.37 -2.92 9.52
N HIS A 448 -16.79 -1.92 8.75
CA HIS A 448 -17.46 -0.74 9.29
C HIS A 448 -18.79 -1.09 9.96
N MET A 449 -19.62 -1.92 9.32
CA MET A 449 -20.87 -2.41 9.91
C MET A 449 -20.64 -3.15 11.23
N TYR A 450 -19.52 -3.87 11.36
CA TYR A 450 -19.14 -4.51 12.62
C TYR A 450 -18.78 -3.50 13.72
N TYR A 451 -18.16 -2.37 13.35
CA TYR A 451 -17.67 -1.36 14.30
C TYR A 451 -18.69 -0.26 14.62
N ARG A 452 -19.67 -0.03 13.74
CA ARG A 452 -20.82 0.85 13.98
C ARG A 452 -21.75 0.17 15.00
N ARG A 453 -21.97 0.79 16.16
CA ARG A 453 -22.65 0.20 17.33
C ARG A 453 -24.17 0.04 17.11
N LYS A 454 -24.71 -0.96 17.82
CA LYS A 454 -25.99 -1.68 17.68
C LYS A 454 -26.17 -2.43 16.35
N VAL A 455 -25.73 -3.68 16.35
CA VAL A 455 -26.11 -4.68 15.34
C VAL A 455 -27.42 -5.29 15.82
N PRO A 456 -28.54 -5.19 15.07
CA PRO A 456 -29.73 -6.01 15.34
C PRO A 456 -29.31 -7.48 15.45
N ARG A 457 -29.75 -8.17 16.49
CA ARG A 457 -29.44 -9.59 16.69
C ARG A 457 -30.13 -10.40 15.60
N TRP A 458 -29.48 -11.45 15.11
CA TRP A 458 -30.05 -12.27 14.03
C TRP A 458 -31.28 -13.02 14.55
N GLU A 459 -31.29 -13.33 15.84
CA GLU A 459 -32.44 -13.86 16.57
C GLU A 459 -33.64 -12.89 16.49
N THR A 460 -33.40 -11.58 16.64
CA THR A 460 -34.45 -10.55 16.53
C THR A 460 -35.01 -10.45 15.11
N GLU A 461 -34.14 -10.52 14.11
CA GLU A 461 -34.53 -10.53 12.69
C GLU A 461 -35.40 -11.76 12.35
N GLU A 462 -35.04 -12.94 12.87
CA GLU A 462 -35.74 -14.19 12.63
C GLU A 462 -37.20 -14.12 13.10
N TRP A 463 -37.45 -13.81 14.37
CA TRP A 463 -38.83 -13.78 14.89
C TRP A 463 -39.62 -12.61 14.32
N CYS A 464 -38.99 -11.45 14.08
CA CYS A 464 -39.69 -10.28 13.55
C CYS A 464 -40.14 -10.48 12.10
N THR A 465 -39.34 -11.17 11.29
CA THR A 465 -39.72 -11.55 9.92
C THR A 465 -40.86 -12.57 9.93
N LYS A 466 -40.80 -13.56 10.82
CA LYS A 466 -41.88 -14.54 10.95
C LYS A 466 -43.19 -13.90 11.43
N LEU A 467 -43.08 -12.95 12.34
CA LEU A 467 -44.20 -12.17 12.84
C LEU A 467 -44.87 -11.36 11.71
N SER A 468 -44.10 -10.64 10.87
CA SER A 468 -44.69 -9.89 9.75
C SER A 468 -45.45 -10.81 8.79
N GLU A 469 -44.88 -11.97 8.42
CA GLU A 469 -45.55 -12.97 7.57
C GLU A 469 -46.89 -13.43 8.17
N LEU A 470 -46.92 -13.73 9.47
CA LEU A 470 -48.13 -14.19 10.15
C LEU A 470 -49.19 -13.10 10.25
N LEU A 471 -48.80 -11.85 10.50
CA LEU A 471 -49.72 -10.71 10.49
C LEU A 471 -50.33 -10.51 9.10
N VAL A 472 -49.53 -10.63 8.04
CA VAL A 472 -50.03 -10.56 6.66
C VAL A 472 -51.02 -11.69 6.39
N ILE A 473 -50.72 -12.92 6.79
CA ILE A 473 -51.61 -14.07 6.56
C ILE A 473 -52.91 -13.94 7.37
N GLY A 474 -52.81 -13.53 8.63
CA GLY A 474 -53.93 -13.51 9.57
C GLY A 474 -54.86 -12.31 9.43
N LEU A 475 -54.32 -11.14 9.04
CA LEU A 475 -55.05 -9.86 9.14
C LEU A 475 -55.40 -9.22 7.80
N LYS A 476 -54.83 -9.69 6.68
CA LYS A 476 -54.97 -9.02 5.37
C LYS A 476 -56.42 -8.91 4.87
N ASN A 477 -57.29 -9.79 5.32
CA ASN A 477 -58.71 -9.77 4.96
C ASN A 477 -59.61 -9.16 6.03
N THR A 478 -59.06 -8.79 7.21
CA THR A 478 -59.85 -8.28 8.33
C THR A 478 -59.48 -6.85 8.73
N LYS A 479 -58.31 -6.35 8.31
CA LYS A 479 -57.81 -5.01 8.65
C LYS A 479 -57.02 -4.37 7.51
N ASP A 480 -57.25 -3.07 7.33
CA ASP A 480 -56.45 -2.21 6.47
C ASP A 480 -55.37 -1.43 7.23
N GLU A 481 -55.56 -1.19 8.55
CA GLU A 481 -54.64 -0.43 9.40
C GLU A 481 -54.19 -1.26 10.63
N ILE A 482 -52.88 -1.26 10.90
CA ILE A 482 -52.24 -1.92 12.04
C ILE A 482 -51.49 -0.89 12.89
N ARG A 483 -51.82 -0.83 14.20
CA ARG A 483 -51.14 0.04 15.16
C ARG A 483 -50.20 -0.75 16.04
N ILE A 484 -48.94 -0.33 16.09
CA ILE A 484 -47.86 -1.05 16.77
C ILE A 484 -47.15 -0.12 17.75
N VAL A 485 -46.86 -0.62 18.95
CA VAL A 485 -45.95 0.05 19.88
C VAL A 485 -44.72 -0.82 20.08
N ASP A 486 -43.54 -0.25 19.88
CA ASP A 486 -42.26 -0.93 20.12
C ASP A 486 -41.55 -0.32 21.33
N ALA A 487 -41.50 -1.08 22.41
CA ALA A 487 -40.83 -0.68 23.64
C ALA A 487 -39.36 -1.11 23.63
N CYS A 488 -38.48 -0.26 24.16
CA CYS A 488 -37.03 -0.47 24.12
C CYS A 488 -36.47 -0.57 22.68
N THR A 489 -36.91 0.34 21.80
CA THR A 489 -36.75 0.20 20.34
C THR A 489 -35.30 0.18 19.83
N GLY A 490 -34.37 0.73 20.60
CA GLY A 490 -32.96 0.64 20.32
C GLY A 490 -32.50 1.34 19.05
N THR A 491 -32.33 0.61 17.95
CA THR A 491 -31.98 1.20 16.64
C THR A 491 -33.21 1.52 15.79
N GLY A 492 -34.40 1.16 16.27
CA GLY A 492 -35.62 1.15 15.47
C GLY A 492 -35.70 -0.04 14.52
N CYS A 493 -34.90 -1.10 14.68
CA CYS A 493 -34.86 -2.18 13.68
C CYS A 493 -36.18 -2.96 13.56
N ILE A 494 -36.82 -3.28 14.68
CA ILE A 494 -38.13 -3.96 14.70
C ILE A 494 -39.21 -3.10 14.03
N PRO A 495 -39.46 -1.85 14.45
CA PRO A 495 -40.54 -1.04 13.88
C PRO A 495 -40.29 -0.67 12.41
N LEU A 496 -39.03 -0.44 12.01
CA LEU A 496 -38.71 -0.17 10.61
C LEU A 496 -38.92 -1.40 9.71
N LEU A 497 -38.55 -2.60 10.19
CA LEU A 497 -38.79 -3.84 9.45
C LEU A 497 -40.28 -4.15 9.33
N LEU A 498 -41.04 -4.05 10.43
CA LEU A 498 -42.48 -4.26 10.42
C LEU A 498 -43.19 -3.24 9.52
N ASN A 499 -42.77 -1.97 9.56
CA ASN A 499 -43.29 -0.95 8.66
C ASN A 499 -43.09 -1.35 7.19
N HIS A 500 -41.86 -1.72 6.83
CA HIS A 500 -41.55 -2.14 5.47
C HIS A 500 -42.39 -3.34 5.01
N GLU A 501 -42.36 -4.45 5.75
CA GLU A 501 -43.02 -5.69 5.35
C GLU A 501 -44.55 -5.55 5.28
N LEU A 502 -45.15 -4.85 6.25
CA LEU A 502 -46.61 -4.67 6.27
C LEU A 502 -47.07 -3.69 5.19
N SER A 503 -46.35 -2.59 4.96
CA SER A 503 -46.68 -1.67 3.86
C SER A 503 -46.57 -2.36 2.50
N GLN A 504 -45.56 -3.21 2.28
CA GLN A 504 -45.44 -4.00 1.03
C GLN A 504 -46.62 -4.95 0.82
N ALA A 505 -47.21 -5.45 1.91
CA ALA A 505 -48.40 -6.29 1.86
C ALA A 505 -49.72 -5.52 1.69
N GLY A 506 -49.67 -4.18 1.69
CA GLY A 506 -50.81 -3.28 1.47
C GLY A 506 -51.44 -2.71 2.74
N PHE A 507 -50.85 -2.92 3.92
CA PHE A 507 -51.38 -2.35 5.16
C PHE A 507 -50.91 -0.91 5.36
N LYS A 508 -51.77 -0.09 5.96
CA LYS A 508 -51.37 1.17 6.58
C LYS A 508 -50.86 0.89 8.00
N THR A 509 -49.67 1.38 8.32
CA THR A 509 -49.04 1.19 9.63
C THR A 509 -48.98 2.50 10.42
N ASP A 510 -49.23 2.41 11.73
CA ASP A 510 -49.02 3.50 12.69
C ASP A 510 -48.19 2.95 13.84
N ILE A 511 -46.89 3.24 13.83
CA ILE A 511 -45.88 2.61 14.69
C ILE A 511 -45.21 3.65 15.58
N HIS A 512 -45.29 3.44 16.89
CA HIS A 512 -44.66 4.28 17.91
C HIS A 512 -43.55 3.49 18.61
N GLY A 513 -42.30 3.87 18.38
CA GLY A 513 -41.14 3.30 19.07
C GLY A 513 -40.63 4.22 20.18
N PHE A 514 -40.27 3.68 21.34
CA PHE A 514 -39.63 4.47 22.39
C PHE A 514 -38.45 3.78 23.05
N ASP A 515 -37.50 4.59 23.53
CA ASP A 515 -36.32 4.14 24.27
C ASP A 515 -35.94 5.19 25.31
N VAL A 516 -35.39 4.76 26.45
CA VAL A 516 -34.93 5.65 27.52
C VAL A 516 -33.62 6.36 27.16
N SER A 517 -32.84 5.78 26.24
CA SER A 517 -31.53 6.29 25.83
C SER A 517 -31.63 7.32 24.71
N GLY A 518 -31.21 8.57 24.98
CA GLY A 518 -31.05 9.62 23.96
C GLY A 518 -30.26 9.17 22.73
N LYS A 519 -29.19 8.39 22.93
CA LYS A 519 -28.37 7.87 21.82
C LYS A 519 -29.09 6.84 20.96
N ALA A 520 -30.01 6.08 21.55
CA ALA A 520 -30.82 5.09 20.83
C ALA A 520 -31.88 5.83 19.98
N TYR A 521 -32.54 6.81 20.59
CA TYR A 521 -33.45 7.73 19.90
C TYR A 521 -32.80 8.41 18.69
N ASP A 522 -31.64 9.04 18.87
CA ASP A 522 -30.92 9.73 17.78
C ASP A 522 -30.63 8.78 16.60
N LEU A 523 -30.23 7.54 16.91
CA LEU A 523 -29.92 6.52 15.92
C LEU A 523 -31.17 5.98 15.22
N ALA A 524 -32.27 5.78 15.94
CA ALA A 524 -33.55 5.38 15.37
C ALA A 524 -34.09 6.45 14.43
N MET A 525 -33.99 7.74 14.80
CA MET A 525 -34.31 8.88 13.96
C MET A 525 -33.41 8.96 12.72
N GLU A 526 -32.09 8.75 12.89
CA GLU A 526 -31.16 8.68 11.76
C GLU A 526 -31.55 7.56 10.79
N ASN A 527 -31.87 6.38 11.29
CA ASN A 527 -32.29 5.24 10.46
C ASN A 527 -33.61 5.54 9.73
N LEU A 528 -34.60 6.11 10.43
CA LEU A 528 -35.88 6.52 9.84
C LEU A 528 -35.68 7.50 8.68
N SER A 529 -34.83 8.51 8.86
CA SER A 529 -34.55 9.50 7.83
C SER A 529 -33.95 8.91 6.54
N ARG A 530 -33.24 7.77 6.66
CA ARG A 530 -32.59 7.08 5.54
C ARG A 530 -33.53 6.16 4.76
N VAL A 531 -34.56 5.64 5.42
CA VAL A 531 -35.57 4.77 4.81
C VAL A 531 -36.87 5.52 4.48
N HIS A 532 -36.90 6.82 4.74
CA HIS A 532 -38.06 7.67 4.47
C HIS A 532 -38.50 7.56 3.00
N GLY A 533 -39.78 7.27 2.77
CA GLY A 533 -40.36 7.09 1.44
C GLY A 533 -40.23 5.68 0.84
N GLN A 534 -39.64 4.70 1.56
CA GLN A 534 -39.60 3.30 1.11
C GLN A 534 -40.85 2.49 1.46
N ALA A 535 -41.69 2.99 2.37
CA ALA A 535 -42.90 2.31 2.84
C ALA A 535 -43.96 3.34 3.24
N ASP A 536 -45.21 3.07 2.87
CA ASP A 536 -46.38 3.88 3.25
C ASP A 536 -46.79 3.54 4.69
N GLY A 537 -46.34 4.36 5.64
CA GLY A 537 -46.59 4.15 7.06
C GLY A 537 -46.11 5.30 7.94
N ASN A 538 -46.81 5.53 9.05
CA ASN A 538 -46.41 6.52 10.05
C ASN A 538 -45.53 5.84 11.11
N VAL A 539 -44.21 6.12 11.11
CA VAL A 539 -43.30 5.63 12.14
C VAL A 539 -42.77 6.82 12.92
N THR A 540 -42.97 6.81 14.24
CA THR A 540 -42.47 7.85 15.14
C THR A 540 -41.62 7.26 16.24
N PHE A 541 -40.50 7.93 16.55
CA PHE A 541 -39.64 7.59 17.66
C PHE A 541 -39.67 8.69 18.70
N GLN A 542 -39.69 8.34 19.98
CA GLN A 542 -39.73 9.29 21.10
C GLN A 542 -38.95 8.76 22.31
N LEU A 543 -38.61 9.66 23.24
CA LEU A 543 -37.99 9.28 24.51
C LEU A 543 -39.07 8.86 25.51
N GLY A 544 -38.91 7.67 26.09
CA GLY A 544 -39.86 7.11 27.04
C GLY A 544 -39.18 6.11 27.97
N ASP A 545 -39.71 6.01 29.19
CA ASP A 545 -39.25 5.05 30.20
C ASP A 545 -40.36 4.03 30.44
N VAL A 546 -40.04 2.73 30.30
CA VAL A 546 -41.00 1.64 30.51
C VAL A 546 -41.50 1.59 31.96
N PHE A 547 -40.71 2.07 32.91
CA PHE A 547 -41.08 2.15 34.33
C PHE A 547 -42.03 3.32 34.64
N ASN A 548 -42.32 4.19 33.66
CA ASN A 548 -43.27 5.27 33.83
C ASN A 548 -44.69 4.79 33.52
N ALA A 549 -45.58 4.79 34.52
CA ALA A 549 -46.98 4.39 34.37
C ALA A 549 -47.77 5.23 33.33
N ARG A 550 -47.29 6.42 32.96
CA ARG A 550 -47.88 7.28 31.92
C ARG A 550 -47.08 7.30 30.62
N VAL A 551 -46.25 6.29 30.37
CA VAL A 551 -45.40 6.23 29.18
C VAL A 551 -46.21 6.37 27.88
N LEU A 552 -47.38 5.73 27.78
CA LEU A 552 -48.25 5.81 26.60
C LEU A 552 -48.74 7.24 26.31
N GLU A 553 -49.12 8.00 27.34
CA GLU A 553 -49.51 9.41 27.21
C GLU A 553 -48.32 10.27 26.77
N GLN A 554 -47.15 10.03 27.37
CA GLN A 554 -45.91 10.73 27.03
C GLN A 554 -45.51 10.49 25.57
N ILE A 555 -45.75 9.28 25.06
CA ILE A 555 -45.45 8.94 23.66
C ILE A 555 -46.60 9.25 22.67
N GLY A 556 -47.65 9.92 23.16
CA GLY A 556 -48.78 10.34 22.32
C GLY A 556 -49.66 9.20 21.82
N VAL A 557 -49.59 8.00 22.43
CA VAL A 557 -50.46 6.88 22.10
C VAL A 557 -51.79 7.06 22.82
N THR A 558 -52.80 7.50 22.05
CA THR A 558 -54.16 7.79 22.55
C THR A 558 -55.22 6.82 22.06
N LYS A 559 -54.89 6.02 21.04
CA LYS A 559 -55.79 5.02 20.43
C LYS A 559 -55.42 3.62 20.90
N PRO A 560 -56.37 2.66 20.89
CA PRO A 560 -56.07 1.26 21.13
C PRO A 560 -55.00 0.75 20.16
N VAL A 561 -54.02 0.05 20.71
CA VAL A 561 -52.90 -0.57 20.00
C VAL A 561 -53.31 -1.98 19.59
N ASP A 562 -52.83 -2.49 18.46
CA ASP A 562 -53.11 -3.87 18.09
C ASP A 562 -51.99 -4.82 18.56
N LEU A 563 -50.74 -4.43 18.36
CA LEU A 563 -49.57 -5.26 18.67
C LEU A 563 -48.52 -4.47 19.46
N ILE A 564 -47.94 -5.10 20.47
CA ILE A 564 -46.77 -4.57 21.16
C ILE A 564 -45.57 -5.46 20.90
N THR A 565 -44.45 -4.87 20.51
CA THR A 565 -43.16 -5.55 20.44
C THR A 565 -42.20 -4.97 21.48
N ALA A 566 -41.31 -5.80 22.00
CA ALA A 566 -40.22 -5.31 22.84
C ALA A 566 -39.02 -6.24 22.76
N ASN A 567 -37.82 -5.66 22.71
CA ASN A 567 -36.58 -6.35 23.05
C ASN A 567 -35.96 -5.66 24.28
N PRO A 568 -36.51 -5.91 25.48
CA PRO A 568 -36.04 -5.27 26.70
C PRO A 568 -34.68 -5.84 27.15
N PRO A 569 -33.97 -5.15 28.05
CA PRO A 569 -32.87 -5.76 28.81
C PRO A 569 -33.37 -7.00 29.57
N TYR A 570 -32.75 -8.16 29.33
CA TYR A 570 -33.21 -9.46 29.85
C TYR A 570 -32.12 -10.26 30.57
N ILE A 571 -30.95 -9.68 30.82
CA ILE A 571 -29.87 -10.35 31.53
C ILE A 571 -29.93 -10.00 33.03
N PRO A 572 -30.19 -10.97 33.93
CA PRO A 572 -30.15 -10.74 35.38
C PRO A 572 -28.79 -10.22 35.84
N ILE A 573 -28.78 -9.38 36.88
CA ILE A 573 -27.54 -8.73 37.34
C ILE A 573 -26.53 -9.75 37.88
N GLU A 574 -27.01 -10.82 38.53
CA GLU A 574 -26.18 -11.90 39.06
C GLU A 574 -25.45 -12.61 37.92
N GLU A 575 -26.12 -12.84 36.80
CA GLU A 575 -25.50 -13.44 35.62
C GLU A 575 -24.59 -12.45 34.90
N TYR A 576 -24.97 -11.18 34.83
CA TYR A 576 -24.10 -10.12 34.36
C TYR A 576 -22.83 -9.99 35.22
N GLU A 577 -22.82 -10.39 36.49
CA GLU A 577 -21.66 -10.31 37.37
C GLU A 577 -20.77 -11.57 37.35
N LYS A 578 -21.28 -12.74 36.93
CA LYS A 578 -20.53 -14.01 36.86
C LYS A 578 -19.17 -13.89 36.11
N PRO A 579 -18.08 -14.55 36.59
CA PRO A 579 -16.78 -14.54 35.94
C PRO A 579 -16.80 -15.18 34.54
N LEU A 580 -16.05 -14.59 33.59
CA LEU A 580 -15.99 -14.95 32.15
C LEU A 580 -15.53 -16.40 31.82
N TYR A 581 -15.21 -17.22 32.82
CA TYR A 581 -14.62 -18.56 32.65
C TYR A 581 -15.60 -19.71 32.90
N HIS A 582 -16.82 -19.43 33.36
CA HIS A 582 -17.90 -20.42 33.44
C HIS A 582 -18.99 -20.12 32.40
N GLN A 583 -19.74 -21.14 32.00
CA GLN A 583 -20.85 -21.07 31.04
C GLN A 583 -21.79 -19.90 31.37
N GLY A 584 -21.58 -18.76 30.72
CA GLY A 584 -22.31 -17.52 30.95
C GLY A 584 -22.07 -16.56 29.78
N ILE A 585 -22.91 -15.53 29.72
CA ILE A 585 -23.02 -14.48 28.68
C ILE A 585 -21.80 -14.37 27.76
N GLU A 586 -22.03 -14.47 26.45
CA GLU A 586 -20.98 -14.39 25.44
C GLU A 586 -20.05 -13.19 25.71
N ARG A 587 -18.74 -13.43 25.75
CA ARG A 587 -17.72 -12.42 26.09
C ARG A 587 -17.83 -11.10 25.30
N SER A 588 -18.46 -11.15 24.13
CA SER A 588 -18.78 -9.99 23.30
C SER A 588 -19.87 -9.10 23.91
N VAL A 589 -20.94 -9.67 24.44
CA VAL A 589 -22.12 -8.96 24.96
C VAL A 589 -21.75 -8.12 26.20
N LYS A 590 -21.16 -8.76 27.22
CA LYS A 590 -20.77 -8.09 28.49
C LYS A 590 -19.72 -6.97 28.33
N LEU A 591 -18.90 -7.02 27.27
CA LEU A 591 -17.81 -6.06 27.04
C LEU A 591 -18.13 -4.95 26.01
N TYR A 592 -19.16 -5.12 25.16
CA TYR A 592 -19.38 -4.25 24.01
C TYR A 592 -20.77 -3.58 23.92
N GLU A 593 -21.77 -4.06 24.66
CA GLU A 593 -23.10 -3.44 24.77
C GLU A 593 -23.24 -2.63 26.08
N PRO A 594 -24.00 -1.51 26.09
CA PRO A 594 -24.16 -0.70 27.29
C PRO A 594 -24.94 -1.47 28.35
N LYS A 595 -24.54 -1.36 29.62
CA LYS A 595 -25.22 -2.02 30.76
C LYS A 595 -26.73 -1.75 30.75
N LEU A 596 -27.13 -0.53 30.40
CA LEU A 596 -28.52 -0.09 30.27
C LEU A 596 -29.36 -0.90 29.27
N ALA A 597 -28.75 -1.49 28.24
CA ALA A 597 -29.44 -2.30 27.24
C ALA A 597 -29.34 -3.81 27.50
N LEU A 598 -28.64 -4.22 28.56
CA LEU A 598 -28.36 -5.62 28.86
C LEU A 598 -29.03 -6.05 30.16
N VAL A 599 -28.84 -5.27 31.22
CA VAL A 599 -29.22 -5.65 32.57
C VAL A 599 -30.68 -5.32 32.80
N GLY A 600 -31.45 -6.38 33.02
CA GLY A 600 -32.87 -6.34 33.34
C GLY A 600 -33.39 -7.75 33.47
N ASP A 601 -34.41 -7.95 34.30
CA ASP A 601 -35.03 -9.26 34.50
C ASP A 601 -36.57 -9.12 34.53
N TRP A 602 -37.25 -9.79 35.46
CA TRP A 602 -38.70 -9.81 35.60
C TRP A 602 -39.32 -8.41 35.74
N GLU A 603 -38.59 -7.42 36.25
CA GLU A 603 -39.09 -6.06 36.41
C GLU A 603 -39.46 -5.40 35.08
N PHE A 604 -38.73 -5.66 34.00
CA PHE A 604 -39.05 -5.11 32.68
C PHE A 604 -40.35 -5.70 32.14
N TYR A 605 -40.53 -7.02 32.27
CA TYR A 605 -41.73 -7.71 31.81
C TYR A 605 -42.97 -7.30 32.62
N TYR A 606 -42.84 -7.11 33.94
CA TYR A 606 -43.91 -6.57 34.78
C TYR A 606 -44.36 -5.19 34.28
N ASN A 607 -43.43 -4.26 34.09
CA ASN A 607 -43.73 -2.90 33.65
C ASN A 607 -44.25 -2.86 32.21
N LEU A 608 -43.77 -3.73 31.31
CA LEU A 608 -44.32 -3.87 29.97
C LEU A 608 -45.80 -4.30 30.03
N LEU A 609 -46.15 -5.25 30.88
CA LEU A 609 -47.53 -5.69 31.03
C LEU A 609 -48.42 -4.60 31.63
N GLU A 610 -48.01 -4.03 32.77
CA GLU A 610 -48.79 -3.07 33.55
C GLU A 610 -48.90 -1.68 32.94
N HIS A 611 -47.84 -1.19 32.29
CA HIS A 611 -47.78 0.20 31.82
C HIS A 611 -47.94 0.33 30.30
N VAL A 612 -47.79 -0.77 29.56
CA VAL A 612 -47.88 -0.76 28.09
C VAL A 612 -49.00 -1.69 27.58
N VAL A 613 -49.00 -2.99 27.90
CA VAL A 613 -49.94 -3.96 27.33
C VAL A 613 -51.38 -3.77 27.80
N LEU A 614 -51.60 -3.76 29.13
CA LEU A 614 -52.95 -3.66 29.67
C LEU A 614 -53.58 -2.28 29.39
N PRO A 615 -52.88 -1.14 29.59
CA PRO A 615 -53.48 0.18 29.37
C PRO A 615 -53.69 0.53 27.89
N SER A 616 -52.90 -0.04 26.96
CA SER A 616 -53.06 0.21 25.52
C SER A 616 -54.21 -0.57 24.86
N HIS A 617 -54.86 -1.46 25.62
CA HIS A 617 -55.84 -2.41 25.13
C HIS A 617 -55.33 -3.33 24.00
N ALA A 618 -54.01 -3.59 23.95
CA ALA A 618 -53.37 -4.44 22.94
C ALA A 618 -54.08 -5.78 22.71
N LYS A 619 -54.03 -6.28 21.47
CA LYS A 619 -54.61 -7.58 21.07
C LYS A 619 -53.58 -8.70 21.05
N GLY A 620 -52.31 -8.35 20.83
CA GLY A 620 -51.18 -9.27 20.97
C GLY A 620 -49.92 -8.55 21.44
N PHE A 621 -48.95 -9.33 21.92
CA PHE A 621 -47.61 -8.85 22.20
C PHE A 621 -46.54 -9.92 21.88
N VAL A 622 -45.33 -9.48 21.57
CA VAL A 622 -44.14 -10.32 21.40
C VAL A 622 -42.98 -9.66 22.12
N PHE A 623 -42.46 -10.32 23.16
CA PHE A 623 -41.29 -9.84 23.91
C PHE A 623 -40.12 -10.79 23.75
N GLU A 624 -38.95 -10.25 23.39
CA GLU A 624 -37.70 -10.99 23.41
C GLU A 624 -37.25 -11.25 24.86
N LEU A 625 -36.67 -12.42 25.10
CA LEU A 625 -36.21 -12.85 26.40
C LEU A 625 -34.95 -13.71 26.32
N GLY A 626 -34.28 -13.86 27.47
CA GLY A 626 -33.04 -14.62 27.60
C GLY A 626 -33.21 -15.96 28.31
N TYR A 627 -34.21 -16.09 29.18
CA TYR A 627 -34.33 -17.19 30.14
C TYR A 627 -35.78 -17.70 30.24
N GLN A 628 -35.94 -19.00 30.55
CA GLN A 628 -37.25 -19.65 30.67
C GLN A 628 -38.08 -19.04 31.81
N GLU A 629 -37.43 -18.68 32.91
CA GLU A 629 -38.05 -18.10 34.10
C GLU A 629 -38.80 -16.79 33.79
N GLN A 630 -38.33 -16.03 32.77
CA GLN A 630 -38.96 -14.80 32.31
C GLN A 630 -40.26 -15.10 31.55
N ALA A 631 -40.29 -16.15 30.75
CA ALA A 631 -41.51 -16.61 30.08
C ALA A 631 -42.53 -17.14 31.09
N ASP A 632 -42.06 -17.92 32.08
CA ASP A 632 -42.89 -18.46 33.15
C ASP A 632 -43.51 -17.33 34.00
N PHE A 633 -42.75 -16.26 34.26
CA PHE A 633 -43.26 -15.07 34.94
C PHE A 633 -44.42 -14.43 34.17
N VAL A 634 -44.24 -14.17 32.87
CA VAL A 634 -45.30 -13.57 32.03
C VAL A 634 -46.53 -14.46 31.96
N HIS A 635 -46.35 -15.78 31.81
CA HIS A 635 -47.47 -16.72 31.85
C HIS A 635 -48.20 -16.66 33.21
N LYS A 636 -47.47 -16.74 34.32
CA LYS A 636 -48.06 -16.70 35.67
C LYS A 636 -48.82 -15.39 35.90
N TYR A 637 -48.30 -14.26 35.40
CA TYR A 637 -48.92 -12.95 35.54
C TYR A 637 -50.29 -12.88 34.84
N LEU A 638 -50.39 -13.47 33.64
CA LEU A 638 -51.61 -13.42 32.83
C LEU A 638 -52.53 -14.64 33.03
N LYS A 639 -52.12 -15.63 33.82
CA LYS A 639 -52.84 -16.90 34.00
C LYS A 639 -54.29 -16.73 34.45
N ASP A 640 -54.53 -15.79 35.37
CA ASP A 640 -55.86 -15.53 35.92
C ASP A 640 -56.71 -14.60 35.02
N ASN A 641 -56.14 -14.09 33.93
CA ASN A 641 -56.86 -13.26 32.97
C ASN A 641 -57.50 -14.14 31.88
N PRO A 642 -58.84 -14.29 31.86
CA PRO A 642 -59.51 -15.24 30.95
C PRO A 642 -59.39 -14.84 29.47
N PHE A 643 -59.02 -13.60 29.18
CA PHE A 643 -58.92 -13.09 27.82
C PHE A 643 -57.59 -13.38 27.15
N TRP A 644 -56.53 -13.67 27.90
CA TRP A 644 -55.19 -13.85 27.35
C TRP A 644 -54.79 -15.33 27.27
N GLN A 645 -54.06 -15.65 26.21
CA GLN A 645 -53.30 -16.90 26.07
C GLN A 645 -51.83 -16.52 25.88
N VAL A 646 -50.92 -17.35 26.42
CA VAL A 646 -49.47 -17.13 26.36
C VAL A 646 -48.80 -18.36 25.77
N GLY A 647 -47.76 -18.15 24.98
CA GLY A 647 -46.86 -19.17 24.47
C GLY A 647 -45.42 -18.66 24.42
N SER A 648 -44.49 -19.55 24.08
CA SER A 648 -43.08 -19.22 23.87
C SER A 648 -42.56 -19.78 22.55
N ARG A 649 -41.50 -19.15 22.06
CA ARG A 649 -40.81 -19.50 20.82
C ARG A 649 -39.31 -19.64 21.07
N ASP A 650 -38.74 -20.67 20.49
CA ASP A 650 -37.30 -20.89 20.44
C ASP A 650 -36.71 -20.31 19.15
N ASP A 651 -35.44 -19.90 19.21
CA ASP A 651 -34.68 -19.54 18.03
C ASP A 651 -34.23 -20.78 17.22
N SER A 652 -33.66 -20.57 16.04
CA SER A 652 -33.08 -21.65 15.22
C SER A 652 -31.95 -22.46 15.91
N ARG A 653 -31.50 -22.07 17.10
CA ARG A 653 -30.54 -22.82 17.94
C ARG A 653 -31.20 -23.52 19.13
N GLN A 654 -32.53 -23.60 19.17
CA GLN A 654 -33.30 -24.24 20.23
C GLN A 654 -33.11 -23.58 21.60
N ASN A 655 -32.85 -22.26 21.63
CA ASN A 655 -32.90 -21.49 22.86
C ASN A 655 -34.19 -20.68 22.88
N ILE A 656 -34.86 -20.63 24.02
CA ILE A 656 -36.02 -19.75 24.20
C ILE A 656 -35.63 -18.31 23.89
N ARG A 657 -36.46 -17.65 23.07
CA ARG A 657 -36.17 -16.32 22.55
C ARG A 657 -37.31 -15.35 22.71
N CYS A 658 -38.55 -15.80 22.61
CA CYS A 658 -39.71 -14.91 22.76
C CYS A 658 -40.78 -15.51 23.67
N VAL A 659 -41.45 -14.63 24.41
CA VAL A 659 -42.78 -14.88 24.97
C VAL A 659 -43.80 -14.10 24.15
N ILE A 660 -44.88 -14.78 23.79
CA ILE A 660 -45.90 -14.27 22.88
C ILE A 660 -47.25 -14.38 23.60
N GLY A 661 -48.02 -13.31 23.59
CA GLY A 661 -49.38 -13.32 24.13
C GLY A 661 -50.39 -12.81 23.12
N TRP A 662 -51.59 -13.37 23.15
CA TRP A 662 -52.70 -12.94 22.31
C TRP A 662 -54.03 -13.01 23.05
N LYS A 663 -54.97 -12.15 22.65
CA LYS A 663 -56.35 -12.19 23.16
C LYS A 663 -57.16 -13.26 22.45
N LYS A 664 -57.81 -14.14 23.23
CA LYS A 664 -58.74 -15.16 22.77
C LYS A 664 -59.95 -14.52 22.09
N GLY A 665 -60.45 -15.13 21.03
CA GLY A 665 -61.59 -14.66 20.24
C GLY A 665 -61.27 -13.44 19.36
N THR A 666 -60.00 -13.17 19.06
CA THR A 666 -59.58 -12.11 18.16
C THR A 666 -58.75 -12.66 16.99
N ASP A 667 -58.64 -11.91 15.90
CA ASP A 667 -57.81 -12.28 14.74
C ASP A 667 -56.31 -12.45 15.09
N TYR A 668 -55.89 -12.04 16.29
CA TYR A 668 -54.53 -12.22 16.82
C TYR A 668 -54.25 -13.63 17.35
N GLU A 669 -55.24 -14.54 17.36
CA GLU A 669 -54.99 -15.98 17.57
C GLU A 669 -54.01 -16.57 16.56
N ILE A 670 -53.81 -15.93 15.40
CA ILE A 670 -52.77 -16.32 14.44
C ILE A 670 -51.37 -16.34 15.05
N LEU A 671 -51.11 -15.55 16.10
CA LEU A 671 -49.84 -15.51 16.82
C LEU A 671 -49.51 -16.85 17.51
N GLN A 672 -50.50 -17.71 17.74
CA GLN A 672 -50.27 -19.07 18.22
C GLN A 672 -49.32 -19.84 17.30
N LYS A 673 -49.35 -19.58 15.98
CA LYS A 673 -48.46 -20.24 15.00
C LYS A 673 -47.00 -19.77 15.09
N LEU A 674 -46.73 -18.69 15.84
CA LEU A 674 -45.38 -18.23 16.13
C LEU A 674 -44.75 -19.04 17.28
N CYS A 675 -45.57 -19.67 18.12
CA CYS A 675 -45.14 -20.38 19.32
C CYS A 675 -44.72 -21.82 19.01
N ASP A 676 -43.64 -22.27 19.65
CA ASP A 676 -43.25 -23.68 19.68
C ASP A 676 -43.87 -24.40 20.89
N PHE A 677 -44.19 -23.63 21.94
CA PHE A 677 -44.85 -24.10 23.16
C PHE A 677 -45.98 -23.14 23.58
N ILE A 678 -47.09 -23.68 24.10
CA ILE A 678 -48.25 -22.91 24.57
C ILE A 678 -48.55 -23.34 26.00
N TYR A 679 -48.72 -22.36 26.90
CA TYR A 679 -48.90 -22.58 28.33
C TYR A 679 -50.34 -22.90 28.75
#